data_AF-A0AAR5PEF7-F1
#
_entry.id   AF-A0AAR5PEF7-F1
#
_cell.length_a   1.000
_cell.length_b   1.000
_cell.length_c   1.000
_cell.angle_alpha   90.00
_cell.angle_beta   90.00
_cell.angle_gamma   90.00
#
_symmetry.space_group_name_H-M   'P 1'
#
loop_
_entity.id
_entity.type
_entity.pdbx_description
1 polymer ?
#
loop_
_entity_poly.entity_id
_entity_poly.type
_entity_poly.pdbx_seq_one_letter_code
_entity_poly.pdbx_strand_id
1 'polypeptide(L)'
;MNKVSFLLVNKFSQFCLEDQLKIKALGRDTPELNITKSCANEKSARFRKFNPALYAKNAWLCGCDVSNRMYCFPCLLYGGDEFWSEKGVNDLIHVWEKIKSHERSTRHMHNMFSLAMLGKVDIKVLLNSVLREEALKQNSIVRKNRQDLSKIINNIRSAHAFDLALRGQDQSDSSENAVDFSIDFNAELSKANKETIAKLPMFKDNSLEVLDELIDSVFGVYQAELIRQVKAAEYLSVIIDEAFDGSCKSLIVAIIRYLVNGKPVERFWNIIYPEAYDAEALSQALIKEIEPLVGQTPEKLISISYDGPSVASGSLVILQQRFKDKYPASSFVHYYAHSVTLVISSAASMNRQAKIFFSSLCSLCSFLASSPQVINIFNEIVQKRHSNGKRAEWDLDPANMGVTTIHKHRKDLVMVMDFLEKSANVATINQAGGYKFRLQDRNFIFWLGIFNKLIPLVVATFHLVQKEGVNSERKAEELKRFENAVYAVQQQMDGLIGEIENDVNSSLDFDDEYEELVAKKPRLLNQLKRKEEALEICNAVIRQVLTRFSSISYLTATNLFKVNSFKDYRRSFPSQYLDETTRIFPFIDKQKITIELQVVYERPELRVVSGIVPFLELVSDEALGSTFQELVKLLSIVTTMPIETNESERRFTVLKQIKTFLRNTSRVSNLSAFASMSIEKSFIHDIDDFDHKVIDFFAAKTKRLDFVLRKV
;
A
#
# COMPACT_ATOMS: atom_id res chain seq x y z
N MET A 1 44.34 -54.87 23.32
CA MET A 1 42.90 -54.79 23.03
C MET A 1 42.42 -55.88 22.07
N ASN A 2 43.27 -56.50 21.24
CA ASN A 2 42.88 -57.55 20.30
C ASN A 2 43.10 -59.00 20.79
N LYS A 3 43.68 -59.20 21.98
CA LYS A 3 43.83 -60.53 22.60
C LYS A 3 42.46 -61.17 22.79
N VAL A 4 42.35 -62.46 22.46
CA VAL A 4 41.08 -63.20 22.57
C VAL A 4 40.54 -63.22 24.00
N SER A 5 41.42 -63.36 25.00
CA SER A 5 41.05 -63.31 26.43
C SER A 5 40.41 -61.98 26.84
N PHE A 6 40.82 -60.86 26.24
CA PHE A 6 40.24 -59.54 26.50
C PHE A 6 38.88 -59.35 25.80
N LEU A 7 38.75 -59.85 24.57
CA LEU A 7 37.53 -59.76 23.75
C LEU A 7 36.40 -60.70 24.21
N LEU A 8 36.75 -61.79 24.93
CA LEU A 8 35.75 -62.66 25.58
C LEU A 8 35.10 -61.99 26.79
N VAL A 9 35.83 -61.11 27.49
CA VAL A 9 35.33 -60.39 28.68
C VAL A 9 34.63 -59.08 28.29
N ASN A 10 35.16 -58.37 27.29
CA ASN A 10 34.62 -57.08 26.84
C ASN A 10 34.00 -57.24 25.44
N LYS A 11 32.67 -57.14 25.34
CA LYS A 11 31.96 -57.34 24.08
C LYS A 11 32.29 -56.23 23.09
N PHE A 12 32.58 -56.59 21.84
CA PHE A 12 32.95 -55.65 20.79
C PHE A 12 31.94 -54.52 20.57
N SER A 13 30.65 -54.80 20.74
CA SER A 13 29.55 -53.83 20.63
C SER A 13 29.56 -52.73 21.68
N GLN A 14 30.32 -52.88 22.78
CA GLN A 14 30.40 -51.89 23.86
C GLN A 14 31.49 -50.83 23.63
N PHE A 15 32.38 -51.03 22.65
CA PHE A 15 33.42 -50.05 22.31
C PHE A 15 32.87 -48.95 21.40
N CYS A 16 33.42 -47.74 21.53
CA CYS A 16 33.15 -46.65 20.61
C CYS A 16 33.72 -46.96 19.21
N LEU A 17 33.24 -46.27 18.17
CA LEU A 17 33.65 -46.53 16.79
C LEU A 17 35.17 -46.40 16.58
N GLU A 18 35.83 -45.44 17.25
CA GLU A 18 37.28 -45.27 17.18
C GLU A 18 38.03 -46.49 17.73
N ASP A 19 37.59 -47.04 18.86
CA ASP A 19 38.22 -48.21 19.47
C ASP A 19 37.89 -49.49 18.71
N GLN A 20 36.70 -49.59 18.10
CA GLN A 20 36.36 -50.68 17.17
C GLN A 20 37.27 -50.66 15.93
N LEU A 21 37.57 -49.47 15.39
CA LEU A 21 38.49 -49.31 14.27
C LEU A 21 39.94 -49.62 14.68
N LYS A 22 40.37 -49.26 15.89
CA LYS A 22 41.68 -49.66 16.45
C LYS A 22 41.79 -51.17 16.59
N ILE A 23 40.75 -51.86 17.09
CA ILE A 23 40.72 -53.33 17.20
C ILE A 23 40.81 -53.98 15.81
N LYS A 24 40.12 -53.43 14.81
CA LYS A 24 40.23 -53.87 13.41
C LYS A 24 41.65 -53.67 12.86
N ALA A 25 42.30 -52.55 13.16
CA ALA A 25 43.66 -52.24 12.70
C ALA A 25 44.73 -53.13 13.36
N LEU A 26 44.58 -53.45 14.64
CA LEU A 26 45.48 -54.37 15.37
C LEU A 26 45.41 -55.81 14.87
N GLY A 27 44.30 -56.19 14.22
CA GLY A 27 44.12 -57.51 13.63
C GLY A 27 43.99 -58.64 14.67
N ARG A 28 43.98 -59.86 14.17
CA ARG A 28 43.78 -61.09 14.95
C ARG A 28 45.01 -61.52 15.73
N ASP A 29 44.80 -62.09 16.91
CA ASP A 29 45.86 -62.66 17.75
C ASP A 29 46.17 -64.12 17.34
N THR A 30 47.45 -64.43 17.11
CA THR A 30 47.92 -65.75 16.63
C THR A 30 49.04 -66.32 17.52
N PRO A 31 48.75 -66.63 18.80
CA PRO A 31 49.74 -67.24 19.70
C PRO A 31 50.05 -68.69 19.32
N GLU A 32 51.23 -69.19 19.68
CA GLU A 32 51.54 -70.62 19.54
C GLU A 32 50.82 -71.43 20.63
N LEU A 33 49.85 -72.26 20.22
CA LEU A 33 49.01 -73.02 21.13
C LEU A 33 49.65 -74.38 21.50
N ASN A 34 49.70 -74.70 22.78
CA ASN A 34 50.21 -75.97 23.31
C ASN A 34 49.11 -77.05 23.37
N ILE A 35 48.41 -77.29 22.26
CA ILE A 35 47.35 -78.31 22.20
C ILE A 35 47.96 -79.63 21.72
N THR A 36 47.89 -80.66 22.56
CA THR A 36 48.28 -82.04 22.21
C THR A 36 47.12 -83.00 22.49
N LYS A 37 46.72 -83.79 21.49
CA LYS A 37 45.74 -84.88 21.67
C LYS A 37 46.34 -86.22 21.24
N SER A 38 46.12 -87.26 22.04
CA SER A 38 46.40 -88.64 21.69
C SER A 38 45.20 -89.26 20.98
N CYS A 39 45.44 -89.89 19.83
CA CYS A 39 44.51 -90.81 19.18
C CYS A 39 45.03 -92.23 19.43
N ALA A 40 44.31 -93.01 20.24
CA ALA A 40 44.59 -94.43 20.40
C ALA A 40 43.67 -95.22 19.46
N ASN A 41 44.26 -95.97 18.54
CA ASN A 41 43.61 -97.12 17.92
C ASN A 41 44.34 -98.38 18.43
N GLU A 42 43.67 -99.54 18.46
CA GLU A 42 44.14 -100.81 19.05
C GLU A 42 45.54 -101.30 18.61
N LYS A 43 46.19 -100.66 17.63
CA LYS A 43 47.55 -101.01 17.15
C LYS A 43 48.57 -99.86 17.08
N SER A 44 48.23 -98.59 17.42
CA SER A 44 49.23 -97.50 17.60
C SER A 44 48.63 -96.25 18.25
N ALA A 45 49.41 -95.57 19.11
CA ALA A 45 49.07 -94.24 19.63
C ALA A 45 49.74 -93.15 18.77
N ARG A 46 48.94 -92.29 18.12
CA ARG A 46 49.45 -91.11 17.39
C ARG A 46 49.15 -89.85 18.16
N PHE A 47 50.14 -88.98 18.33
CA PHE A 47 49.97 -87.66 18.96
C PHE A 47 49.80 -86.58 17.89
N ARG A 48 48.75 -85.76 18.00
CA ARG A 48 48.58 -84.56 17.19
C ARG A 48 48.92 -83.34 18.03
N LYS A 49 49.91 -82.55 17.59
CA LYS A 49 50.23 -81.22 18.12
C LYS A 49 49.63 -80.14 17.21
N PHE A 50 49.22 -79.02 17.80
CA PHE A 50 48.83 -77.84 17.03
C PHE A 50 49.95 -77.41 16.08
N ASN A 51 49.58 -77.04 14.85
CA ASN A 51 50.51 -76.54 13.83
C ASN A 51 50.18 -75.07 13.51
N PRO A 52 51.09 -74.12 13.75
CA PRO A 52 50.90 -72.70 13.42
C PRO A 52 50.54 -72.42 11.96
N ALA A 53 50.88 -73.32 11.02
CA ALA A 53 50.48 -73.22 9.61
C ALA A 53 48.95 -73.18 9.41
N LEU A 54 48.16 -73.58 10.41
CA LEU A 54 46.69 -73.43 10.41
C LEU A 54 46.24 -71.96 10.36
N TYR A 55 46.98 -71.03 10.96
CA TYR A 55 46.67 -69.59 10.92
C TYR A 55 46.94 -68.98 9.54
N ALA A 56 47.97 -69.48 8.84
CA ALA A 56 48.29 -69.05 7.50
C ALA A 56 47.24 -69.52 6.48
N LYS A 57 46.69 -70.73 6.67
CA LYS A 57 45.66 -71.29 5.78
C LYS A 57 44.27 -70.68 5.96
N ASN A 58 43.93 -70.22 7.16
CA ASN A 58 42.60 -69.68 7.47
C ASN A 58 42.74 -68.25 7.99
N ALA A 59 42.43 -67.24 7.16
CA ALA A 59 42.64 -65.83 7.46
C ALA A 59 41.78 -65.25 8.61
N TRP A 60 40.74 -65.98 9.03
CA TRP A 60 39.84 -65.61 10.12
C TRP A 60 40.18 -66.28 11.46
N LEU A 61 41.04 -67.30 11.46
CA LEU A 61 41.36 -68.12 12.64
C LEU A 61 42.29 -67.36 13.60
N CYS A 62 41.98 -67.38 14.89
CA CYS A 62 42.80 -66.82 15.97
C CYS A 62 42.94 -67.80 17.14
N GLY A 63 43.91 -67.56 18.03
CA GLY A 63 44.18 -68.39 19.21
C GLY A 63 44.08 -67.61 20.51
N CYS A 64 43.79 -68.32 21.59
CA CYS A 64 43.93 -67.80 22.95
C CYS A 64 44.98 -68.61 23.71
N ASP A 65 46.05 -67.95 24.15
CA ASP A 65 47.13 -68.51 24.97
C ASP A 65 46.62 -68.97 26.35
N VAL A 66 45.70 -68.21 26.95
CA VAL A 66 45.13 -68.50 28.29
C VAL A 66 44.20 -69.71 28.27
N SER A 67 43.26 -69.79 27.32
CA SER A 67 42.32 -70.92 27.24
C SER A 67 42.85 -72.09 26.40
N ASN A 68 44.00 -71.92 25.76
CA ASN A 68 44.66 -72.87 24.86
C ASN A 68 43.70 -73.46 23.82
N ARG A 69 42.94 -72.58 23.14
CA ARG A 69 41.86 -72.92 22.21
C ARG A 69 41.88 -72.02 20.97
N MET A 70 41.31 -72.51 19.87
CA MET A 70 41.15 -71.78 18.61
C MET A 70 39.76 -71.13 18.52
N TYR A 71 39.71 -69.92 17.95
CA TYR A 71 38.51 -69.10 17.78
C TYR A 71 38.46 -68.48 16.38
N CYS A 72 37.31 -67.92 16.01
CA CYS A 72 37.14 -67.16 14.78
C CYS A 72 37.06 -65.67 15.11
N PHE A 73 38.01 -64.87 14.62
CA PHE A 73 38.12 -63.46 14.97
C PHE A 73 36.86 -62.64 14.62
N PRO A 74 36.28 -62.70 13.41
CA PRO A 74 35.01 -62.02 13.11
C PRO A 74 33.83 -62.49 13.98
N CYS A 75 33.73 -63.79 14.24
CA CYS A 75 32.62 -64.36 15.05
C CYS A 75 32.80 -64.10 16.55
N LEU A 76 34.02 -63.90 17.02
CA LEU A 76 34.33 -63.44 18.37
C LEU A 76 33.83 -62.00 18.57
N LEU A 77 33.95 -61.14 17.54
CA LEU A 77 33.53 -59.73 17.62
C LEU A 77 32.01 -59.57 17.51
N TYR A 78 31.38 -60.20 16.52
CA TYR A 78 29.94 -59.98 16.23
C TYR A 78 29.01 -61.08 16.80
N GLY A 79 29.58 -62.11 17.44
CA GLY A 79 28.84 -63.26 17.93
C GLY A 79 28.61 -64.32 16.85
N GLY A 80 28.49 -65.59 17.26
CA GLY A 80 28.47 -66.69 16.31
C GLY A 80 28.18 -68.05 16.93
N ASP A 81 28.63 -69.09 16.25
CA ASP A 81 28.64 -70.46 16.78
C ASP A 81 29.46 -70.50 18.07
N GLU A 82 28.86 -71.00 19.16
CA GLU A 82 29.47 -71.03 20.51
C GLU A 82 30.86 -71.67 20.50
N PHE A 83 31.09 -72.66 19.62
CA PHE A 83 32.39 -73.32 19.51
C PHE A 83 33.49 -72.40 18.99
N TRP A 84 33.16 -71.38 18.19
CA TRP A 84 34.10 -70.48 17.56
C TRP A 84 34.11 -69.06 18.16
N SER A 85 33.10 -68.70 18.96
CA SER A 85 33.00 -67.39 19.63
C SER A 85 33.21 -67.43 21.15
N GLU A 86 32.75 -68.47 21.85
CA GLU A 86 32.72 -68.48 23.33
C GLU A 86 33.54 -69.63 23.94
N LYS A 87 33.22 -70.87 23.56
CA LYS A 87 33.80 -72.10 24.14
C LYS A 87 35.17 -72.46 23.56
N GLY A 88 35.45 -72.06 22.33
CA GLY A 88 36.71 -72.33 21.62
C GLY A 88 36.92 -73.80 21.22
N VAL A 89 37.66 -74.03 20.13
CA VAL A 89 37.94 -75.37 19.61
C VAL A 89 39.33 -75.83 20.05
N ASN A 90 39.40 -76.97 20.75
CA ASN A 90 40.66 -77.68 21.08
C ASN A 90 40.74 -79.08 20.44
N ASP A 91 39.75 -79.47 19.62
CA ASP A 91 39.69 -80.79 19.03
C ASP A 91 40.47 -80.88 17.71
N LEU A 92 41.77 -81.19 17.82
CA LEU A 92 42.67 -81.35 16.67
C LEU A 92 42.36 -82.56 15.77
N ILE A 93 41.48 -83.47 16.20
CA ILE A 93 41.11 -84.65 15.42
C ILE A 93 40.16 -84.24 14.29
N HIS A 94 39.10 -83.50 14.63
CA HIS A 94 38.05 -83.05 13.72
C HIS A 94 38.17 -81.56 13.30
N VAL A 95 39.31 -80.91 13.60
CA VAL A 95 39.50 -79.47 13.36
C VAL A 95 39.23 -79.07 11.90
N TRP A 96 39.66 -79.89 10.93
CA TRP A 96 39.46 -79.61 9.51
C TRP A 96 38.00 -79.66 9.08
N GLU A 97 37.23 -80.58 9.64
CA GLU A 97 35.80 -80.71 9.38
C GLU A 97 35.04 -79.53 9.99
N LYS A 98 35.39 -79.15 11.22
CA LYS A 98 34.81 -77.98 11.90
C LYS A 98 35.14 -76.67 11.17
N ILE A 99 36.36 -76.53 10.63
CA ILE A 99 36.75 -75.38 9.80
C ILE A 99 35.90 -75.32 8.53
N LYS A 100 35.84 -76.41 7.75
CA LYS A 100 35.05 -76.46 6.50
C LYS A 100 33.57 -76.21 6.73
N SER A 101 33.00 -76.72 7.82
CA SER A 101 31.61 -76.47 8.20
C SER A 101 31.38 -75.00 8.58
N HIS A 102 32.31 -74.40 9.35
CA HIS A 102 32.22 -73.01 9.76
C HIS A 102 32.33 -72.02 8.59
N GLU A 103 33.25 -72.26 7.66
CA GLU A 103 33.44 -71.38 6.48
C GLU A 103 32.20 -71.33 5.58
N ARG A 104 31.41 -72.41 5.54
CA ARG A 104 30.14 -72.46 4.81
C ARG A 104 28.98 -71.83 5.56
N SER A 105 29.17 -71.41 6.81
CA SER A 105 28.11 -70.80 7.61
C SER A 105 27.77 -69.40 7.09
N THR A 106 26.48 -69.16 6.87
CA THR A 106 25.94 -67.84 6.49
C THR A 106 26.31 -66.77 7.51
N ARG A 107 26.31 -67.12 8.80
CA ARG A 107 26.65 -66.22 9.90
C ARG A 107 28.13 -65.83 9.90
N HIS A 108 29.03 -66.77 9.59
CA HIS A 108 30.45 -66.48 9.39
C HIS A 108 30.67 -65.50 8.23
N MET A 109 30.04 -65.75 7.08
CA MET A 109 30.13 -64.85 5.92
C MET A 109 29.59 -63.45 6.22
N HIS A 110 28.48 -63.35 6.94
CA HIS A 110 27.92 -62.05 7.34
C HIS A 110 28.86 -61.29 8.29
N ASN A 111 29.45 -61.97 9.27
CA ASN A 111 30.41 -61.35 10.19
C ASN A 111 31.71 -60.91 9.50
N MET A 112 32.19 -61.71 8.54
CA MET A 112 33.31 -61.34 7.68
C MET A 112 33.01 -60.07 6.87
N PHE A 113 31.82 -59.99 6.28
CA PHE A 113 31.36 -58.83 5.53
C PHE A 113 31.22 -57.58 6.43
N SER A 114 30.60 -57.72 7.59
CA SER A 114 30.43 -56.64 8.57
C SER A 114 31.77 -56.10 9.07
N LEU A 115 32.74 -56.98 9.36
CA LEU A 115 34.09 -56.55 9.72
C LEU A 115 34.78 -55.80 8.57
N ALA A 116 34.60 -56.24 7.33
CA ALA A 116 35.18 -55.58 6.15
C ALA A 116 34.57 -54.18 5.91
N MET A 117 33.26 -54.04 6.10
CA MET A 117 32.51 -52.80 5.92
C MET A 117 32.62 -51.81 7.08
N LEU A 118 33.06 -52.25 8.27
CA LEU A 118 33.28 -51.38 9.42
C LEU A 118 34.24 -50.23 9.07
N GLY A 119 33.75 -48.99 9.06
CA GLY A 119 34.49 -47.78 8.68
C GLY A 119 34.45 -47.40 7.19
N LYS A 120 33.77 -48.19 6.32
CA LYS A 120 33.65 -47.90 4.88
C LYS A 120 32.28 -47.36 4.45
N VAL A 121 31.23 -47.62 5.21
CA VAL A 121 29.87 -47.16 4.90
C VAL A 121 29.44 -46.16 5.97
N ASP A 122 29.26 -44.90 5.57
CA ASP A 122 28.79 -43.82 6.44
C ASP A 122 27.25 -43.89 6.54
N ILE A 123 26.73 -44.25 7.72
CA ILE A 123 25.30 -44.35 8.04
C ILE A 123 24.56 -43.04 7.71
N LYS A 124 25.27 -41.91 7.68
CA LYS A 124 24.74 -40.60 7.27
C LYS A 124 24.26 -40.57 5.81
N VAL A 125 24.89 -41.31 4.91
CA VAL A 125 24.54 -41.28 3.46
C VAL A 125 23.18 -41.92 3.19
N LEU A 126 22.84 -43.01 3.90
CA LEU A 126 21.55 -43.69 3.77
C LEU A 126 20.39 -42.87 4.38
N LEU A 127 20.65 -42.20 5.51
CA LEU A 127 19.69 -41.26 6.10
C LEU A 127 19.47 -40.04 5.19
N ASN A 128 20.53 -39.52 4.56
CA ASN A 128 20.43 -38.40 3.64
C ASN A 128 19.60 -38.74 2.38
N SER A 129 19.70 -39.96 1.82
CA SER A 129 18.91 -40.34 0.65
C SER A 129 17.41 -40.43 0.96
N VAL A 130 17.03 -41.00 2.11
CA VAL A 130 15.62 -41.10 2.53
C VAL A 130 15.03 -39.73 2.87
N LEU A 131 15.79 -38.89 3.60
CA LEU A 131 15.38 -37.51 3.89
C LEU A 131 15.23 -36.67 2.62
N ARG A 132 16.10 -36.89 1.62
CA ARG A 132 16.03 -36.23 0.32
C ARG A 132 14.78 -36.64 -0.47
N GLU A 133 14.46 -37.94 -0.51
CA GLU A 133 13.25 -38.43 -1.18
C GLU A 133 11.97 -37.90 -0.53
N GLU A 134 11.91 -37.86 0.80
CA GLU A 134 10.78 -37.28 1.53
C GLU A 134 10.66 -35.77 1.26
N ALA A 135 11.77 -35.04 1.27
CA ALA A 135 11.79 -33.61 0.94
C ALA A 135 11.29 -33.35 -0.50
N LEU A 136 11.65 -34.19 -1.47
CA LEU A 136 11.18 -34.07 -2.85
C LEU A 136 9.67 -34.33 -2.99
N LYS A 137 9.14 -35.35 -2.30
CA LYS A 137 7.69 -35.62 -2.27
C LYS A 137 6.92 -34.44 -1.66
N GLN A 138 7.36 -33.93 -0.51
CA GLN A 138 6.76 -32.76 0.12
C GLN A 138 6.84 -31.52 -0.78
N ASN A 139 7.98 -31.26 -1.40
CA ASN A 139 8.13 -30.14 -2.35
C ASN A 139 7.22 -30.26 -3.57
N SER A 140 6.89 -31.48 -4.03
CA SER A 140 5.93 -31.69 -5.12
C SER A 140 4.50 -31.26 -4.74
N ILE A 141 4.09 -31.57 -3.49
CA ILE A 141 2.80 -31.17 -2.93
C ILE A 141 2.76 -29.65 -2.76
N VAL A 142 3.82 -29.07 -2.19
CA VAL A 142 3.97 -27.61 -2.04
C VAL A 142 3.83 -26.91 -3.38
N ARG A 143 4.52 -27.37 -4.44
CA ARG A 143 4.41 -26.78 -5.78
C ARG A 143 2.97 -26.80 -6.30
N LYS A 144 2.24 -27.89 -6.12
CA LYS A 144 0.83 -28.00 -6.53
C LYS A 144 -0.05 -27.01 -5.75
N ASN A 145 0.12 -26.93 -4.43
CA ASN A 145 -0.61 -25.97 -3.59
C ASN A 145 -0.34 -24.52 -4.04
N ARG A 146 0.91 -24.18 -4.34
CA ARG A 146 1.30 -22.86 -4.86
C ARG A 146 0.64 -22.55 -6.21
N GLN A 147 0.56 -23.53 -7.11
CA GLN A 147 -0.13 -23.38 -8.41
C GLN A 147 -1.63 -23.13 -8.24
N ASP A 148 -2.29 -23.87 -7.35
CA ASP A 148 -3.72 -23.68 -7.10
C ASP A 148 -4.00 -22.33 -6.41
N LEU A 149 -3.12 -21.87 -5.51
CA LEU A 149 -3.23 -20.55 -4.89
C LEU A 149 -2.96 -19.41 -5.90
N SER A 150 -2.01 -19.59 -6.84
CA SER A 150 -1.77 -18.65 -7.94
C SER A 150 -3.01 -18.45 -8.82
N LYS A 151 -3.85 -19.47 -9.03
CA LYS A 151 -5.14 -19.29 -9.74
C LYS A 151 -6.09 -18.37 -8.97
N ILE A 152 -6.16 -18.49 -7.66
CA ILE A 152 -6.98 -17.63 -6.80
C ILE A 152 -6.44 -16.19 -6.85
N ILE A 153 -5.12 -16.00 -6.73
CA ILE A 153 -4.46 -14.69 -6.83
C ILE A 153 -4.70 -14.04 -8.19
N ASN A 154 -4.62 -14.82 -9.28
CA ASN A 154 -4.93 -14.33 -10.61
C ASN A 154 -6.40 -13.92 -10.73
N ASN A 155 -7.33 -14.66 -10.13
CA ASN A 155 -8.74 -14.27 -10.10
C ASN A 155 -8.97 -12.99 -9.28
N ILE A 156 -8.24 -12.80 -8.17
CA ILE A 156 -8.24 -11.56 -7.37
C ILE A 156 -7.75 -10.38 -8.24
N ARG A 157 -6.62 -10.56 -8.93
CA ARG A 157 -6.01 -9.55 -9.81
C ARG A 157 -6.89 -9.22 -11.01
N SER A 158 -7.55 -10.24 -11.59
CA SER A 158 -8.37 -10.13 -12.79
C SER A 158 -9.82 -9.77 -12.50
N ALA A 159 -10.22 -9.67 -11.23
CA ALA A 159 -11.63 -9.56 -10.84
C ALA A 159 -12.28 -8.35 -11.54
N HIS A 160 -13.09 -8.69 -12.55
CA HIS A 160 -13.95 -7.83 -13.34
C HIS A 160 -14.89 -6.97 -12.46
N ALA A 161 -15.08 -7.38 -11.20
CA ALA A 161 -15.84 -6.69 -10.16
C ALA A 161 -15.29 -5.29 -9.79
N PHE A 162 -13.98 -5.05 -9.88
CA PHE A 162 -13.42 -3.71 -9.65
C PHE A 162 -13.89 -2.70 -10.70
N ASP A 163 -14.06 -3.15 -11.94
CA ASP A 163 -14.55 -2.32 -13.04
C ASP A 163 -16.07 -2.14 -12.98
N LEU A 164 -16.84 -3.11 -12.47
CA LEU A 164 -18.29 -2.96 -12.27
C LEU A 164 -18.64 -2.01 -11.10
N ALA A 165 -17.82 -1.96 -10.05
CA ALA A 165 -17.98 -0.98 -8.97
C ALA A 165 -17.57 0.45 -9.39
N LEU A 166 -16.70 0.60 -10.40
CA LEU A 166 -16.25 1.90 -10.94
C LEU A 166 -17.07 2.37 -12.15
N ARG A 167 -17.51 1.46 -13.02
CA ARG A 167 -18.45 1.70 -14.10
C ARG A 167 -19.85 1.47 -13.55
N GLY A 168 -20.52 2.51 -13.05
CA GLY A 168 -21.97 2.50 -13.12
C GLY A 168 -22.32 2.17 -14.58
N GLN A 169 -22.88 0.99 -14.84
CA GLN A 169 -22.98 0.47 -16.21
C GLN A 169 -23.64 1.51 -17.11
N ASP A 170 -23.09 1.65 -18.31
CA ASP A 170 -23.71 2.32 -19.45
C ASP A 170 -25.21 2.03 -19.45
N GLN A 171 -26.02 3.07 -19.34
CA GLN A 171 -27.48 2.98 -19.32
C GLN A 171 -28.01 2.66 -20.72
N SER A 172 -27.82 1.42 -21.14
CA SER A 172 -28.67 0.75 -22.11
C SER A 172 -28.96 -0.63 -21.55
N ASP A 173 -29.86 -0.69 -20.58
CA ASP A 173 -31.05 -1.52 -20.70
C ASP A 173 -31.97 -1.26 -19.52
N SER A 174 -33.23 -1.08 -19.87
CA SER A 174 -34.35 -0.89 -18.96
C SER A 174 -34.47 -2.08 -18.01
N SER A 175 -34.14 -1.90 -16.75
CA SER A 175 -34.79 -2.65 -15.69
C SER A 175 -34.96 -1.79 -14.46
N GLU A 176 -36.23 -1.62 -14.08
CA GLU A 176 -36.70 -1.16 -12.78
C GLU A 176 -36.04 -2.00 -11.69
N ASN A 177 -34.98 -1.48 -11.09
CA ASN A 177 -34.61 -1.68 -9.70
C ASN A 177 -33.44 -0.71 -9.44
N ALA A 178 -33.69 0.35 -8.68
CA ALA A 178 -32.63 1.04 -7.96
C ALA A 178 -32.17 0.09 -6.84
N VAL A 179 -31.36 -0.91 -7.20
CA VAL A 179 -30.72 -1.79 -6.22
C VAL A 179 -29.58 -1.01 -5.61
N ASP A 180 -29.58 -0.91 -4.28
CA ASP A 180 -28.41 -0.59 -3.48
C ASP A 180 -27.29 -1.58 -3.85
N PHE A 181 -26.35 -1.18 -4.72
CA PHE A 181 -25.25 -2.02 -5.20
C PHE A 181 -24.13 -2.18 -4.15
N SER A 182 -24.51 -2.50 -2.92
CA SER A 182 -23.60 -3.00 -1.87
C SER A 182 -23.18 -4.43 -2.22
N ILE A 183 -22.25 -4.61 -3.15
CA ILE A 183 -21.67 -5.92 -3.48
C ILE A 183 -20.75 -6.35 -2.33
N ASP A 184 -21.07 -7.45 -1.65
CA ASP A 184 -20.13 -8.14 -0.76
C ASP A 184 -19.06 -8.85 -1.61
N PHE A 185 -17.91 -8.20 -1.74
CA PHE A 185 -16.83 -8.64 -2.62
C PHE A 185 -16.26 -10.01 -2.22
N ASN A 186 -16.15 -10.26 -0.91
CA ASN A 186 -15.63 -11.52 -0.40
C ASN A 186 -16.56 -12.68 -0.73
N ALA A 187 -17.88 -12.44 -0.71
CA ALA A 187 -18.87 -13.43 -1.12
C ALA A 187 -18.77 -13.77 -2.62
N GLU A 188 -18.59 -12.79 -3.50
CA GLU A 188 -18.43 -13.02 -4.95
C GLU A 188 -17.10 -13.71 -5.29
N LEU A 189 -15.99 -13.30 -4.65
CA LEU A 189 -14.70 -13.93 -4.86
C LEU A 189 -14.67 -15.37 -4.33
N SER A 190 -15.31 -15.63 -3.18
CA SER A 190 -15.53 -16.97 -2.65
C SER A 190 -16.34 -17.81 -3.64
N LYS A 191 -17.42 -17.26 -4.21
CA LYS A 191 -18.25 -17.93 -5.23
C LYS A 191 -17.47 -18.28 -6.50
N ALA A 192 -16.68 -17.36 -7.03
CA ALA A 192 -15.86 -17.56 -8.23
C ALA A 192 -14.77 -18.63 -8.03
N ASN A 193 -14.28 -18.81 -6.81
CA ASN A 193 -13.18 -19.74 -6.49
C ASN A 193 -13.62 -21.02 -5.76
N LYS A 194 -14.93 -21.30 -5.65
CA LYS A 194 -15.48 -22.43 -4.88
C LYS A 194 -14.76 -23.76 -5.12
N GLU A 195 -14.51 -24.12 -6.37
CA GLU A 195 -13.87 -25.39 -6.72
C GLU A 195 -12.39 -25.47 -6.32
N THR A 196 -11.66 -24.36 -6.42
CA THR A 196 -10.24 -24.28 -6.04
C THR A 196 -10.09 -24.21 -4.52
N ILE A 197 -10.97 -23.45 -3.86
CA ILE A 197 -11.09 -23.34 -2.40
C ILE A 197 -11.38 -24.73 -1.80
N ALA A 198 -12.31 -25.49 -2.36
CA ALA A 198 -12.67 -26.83 -1.87
C ALA A 198 -11.52 -27.86 -1.95
N LYS A 199 -10.57 -27.69 -2.88
CA LYS A 199 -9.41 -28.58 -3.05
C LYS A 199 -8.32 -28.31 -2.02
N LEU A 200 -8.28 -27.11 -1.45
CA LEU A 200 -7.22 -26.68 -0.55
C LEU A 200 -7.64 -26.95 0.91
N PRO A 201 -6.90 -27.78 1.66
CA PRO A 201 -7.32 -28.23 2.99
C PRO A 201 -7.49 -27.09 4.01
N MET A 202 -6.77 -25.98 3.84
CA MET A 202 -6.82 -24.79 4.71
C MET A 202 -8.11 -23.98 4.62
N PHE A 203 -8.92 -24.15 3.58
CA PHE A 203 -10.15 -23.36 3.37
C PHE A 203 -11.43 -24.07 3.86
N LYS A 204 -11.31 -25.26 4.47
CA LYS A 204 -12.48 -26.11 4.82
C LYS A 204 -13.41 -25.52 5.86
N ASP A 205 -12.87 -24.82 6.87
CA ASP A 205 -13.65 -24.32 8.01
C ASP A 205 -13.75 -22.78 8.04
N ASN A 206 -12.71 -22.04 7.62
CA ASN A 206 -12.65 -20.56 7.69
C ASN A 206 -12.35 -19.91 6.33
N SER A 207 -13.09 -20.27 5.28
CA SER A 207 -12.76 -19.84 3.91
C SER A 207 -12.69 -18.32 3.69
N LEU A 208 -13.53 -17.54 4.37
CA LEU A 208 -13.57 -16.08 4.27
C LEU A 208 -12.39 -15.41 4.99
N GLU A 209 -12.05 -15.85 6.20
CA GLU A 209 -10.89 -15.30 6.95
C GLU A 209 -9.57 -15.58 6.23
N VAL A 210 -9.44 -16.79 5.67
CA VAL A 210 -8.26 -17.18 4.89
C VAL A 210 -8.16 -16.38 3.59
N LEU A 211 -9.30 -16.00 3.00
CA LEU A 211 -9.34 -15.12 1.83
C LEU A 211 -8.93 -13.69 2.19
N ASP A 212 -9.40 -13.17 3.33
CA ASP A 212 -8.99 -11.86 3.85
C ASP A 212 -7.48 -11.82 4.14
N GLU A 213 -6.92 -12.87 4.75
CA GLU A 213 -5.47 -13.00 4.94
C GLU A 213 -4.68 -12.98 3.62
N LEU A 214 -5.23 -13.62 2.57
CA LEU A 214 -4.62 -13.66 1.25
C LEU A 214 -4.66 -12.27 0.60
N ILE A 215 -5.80 -11.57 0.70
CA ILE A 215 -5.97 -10.20 0.21
C ILE A 215 -5.02 -9.23 0.94
N ASP A 216 -4.86 -9.38 2.25
CA ASP A 216 -3.87 -8.61 3.00
C ASP A 216 -2.43 -8.94 2.60
N SER A 217 -2.19 -10.15 2.09
CA SER A 217 -0.86 -10.54 1.59
C SER A 217 -0.59 -9.93 0.20
N VAL A 218 -1.62 -9.83 -0.65
CA VAL A 218 -1.59 -9.06 -1.90
C VAL A 218 -1.24 -7.59 -1.61
N PHE A 219 -1.93 -6.97 -0.65
CA PHE A 219 -1.63 -5.61 -0.23
C PHE A 219 -0.23 -5.44 0.37
N GLY A 220 0.23 -6.42 1.16
CA GLY A 220 1.59 -6.42 1.71
C GLY A 220 2.68 -6.45 0.64
N VAL A 221 2.50 -7.22 -0.44
CA VAL A 221 3.43 -7.24 -1.58
C VAL A 221 3.42 -5.90 -2.32
N TYR A 222 2.23 -5.32 -2.53
CA TYR A 222 2.09 -3.99 -3.10
C TYR A 222 2.85 -2.93 -2.29
N GLN A 223 2.64 -2.89 -0.96
CA GLN A 223 3.35 -1.96 -0.08
C GLN A 223 4.86 -2.20 -0.08
N ALA A 224 5.31 -3.45 -0.08
CA ALA A 224 6.73 -3.78 -0.13
C ALA A 224 7.41 -3.28 -1.42
N GLU A 225 6.72 -3.41 -2.56
CA GLU A 225 7.20 -2.90 -3.84
C GLU A 225 7.22 -1.37 -3.89
N LEU A 226 6.18 -0.70 -3.35
CA LEU A 226 6.20 0.75 -3.19
C LEU A 226 7.35 1.21 -2.30
N ILE A 227 7.57 0.58 -1.15
CA ILE A 227 8.70 0.89 -0.26
C ILE A 227 10.02 0.72 -1.02
N ARG A 228 10.16 -0.31 -1.87
CA ARG A 228 11.36 -0.52 -2.69
C ARG A 228 11.59 0.65 -3.66
N GLN A 229 10.56 1.08 -4.38
CA GLN A 229 10.66 2.21 -5.31
C GLN A 229 10.91 3.53 -4.60
N VAL A 230 10.20 3.78 -3.49
CA VAL A 230 10.40 4.97 -2.66
C VAL A 230 11.81 4.98 -2.10
N LYS A 231 12.38 3.86 -1.65
CA LYS A 231 13.78 3.78 -1.20
C LYS A 231 14.78 4.13 -2.30
N ALA A 232 14.50 3.78 -3.56
CA ALA A 232 15.33 4.12 -4.70
C ALA A 232 15.19 5.59 -5.16
N ALA A 233 14.02 6.21 -4.93
CA ALA A 233 13.80 7.62 -5.25
C ALA A 233 14.65 8.55 -4.36
N GLU A 234 14.98 9.74 -4.83
CA GLU A 234 15.75 10.72 -4.04
C GLU A 234 14.88 11.44 -2.99
N TYR A 235 13.67 11.82 -3.38
CA TYR A 235 12.74 12.59 -2.56
C TYR A 235 11.35 11.94 -2.49
N LEU A 236 10.62 12.26 -1.42
CA LEU A 236 9.26 11.80 -1.16
C LEU A 236 8.37 12.98 -0.74
N SER A 237 7.15 13.02 -1.28
CA SER A 237 6.06 13.83 -0.77
C SER A 237 4.88 12.95 -0.36
N VAL A 238 4.19 13.32 0.71
CA VAL A 238 2.99 12.62 1.19
C VAL A 238 1.79 13.57 1.10
N ILE A 239 0.74 13.13 0.43
CA ILE A 239 -0.53 13.83 0.29
C ILE A 239 -1.55 13.11 1.17
N ILE A 240 -2.18 13.85 2.07
CA ILE A 240 -3.11 13.34 3.07
C ILE A 240 -4.43 14.06 2.86
N ASP A 241 -5.48 13.28 2.62
CA ASP A 241 -6.83 13.79 2.45
C ASP A 241 -7.78 13.12 3.43
N GLU A 242 -8.81 13.84 3.83
CA GLU A 242 -9.89 13.27 4.64
C GLU A 242 -11.08 12.96 3.74
N ALA A 243 -11.54 11.72 3.82
CA ALA A 243 -12.70 11.26 3.07
C ALA A 243 -13.69 10.56 4.01
N PHE A 244 -14.83 10.15 3.47
CA PHE A 244 -15.85 9.42 4.20
C PHE A 244 -16.05 8.07 3.53
N ASP A 245 -16.20 7.01 4.32
CA ASP A 245 -16.65 5.72 3.80
C ASP A 245 -18.16 5.76 3.47
N GLY A 246 -18.65 4.70 2.82
CA GLY A 246 -20.08 4.52 2.55
C GLY A 246 -20.97 4.43 3.81
N SER A 247 -20.38 4.38 5.01
CA SER A 247 -21.08 4.43 6.30
C SER A 247 -21.04 5.83 6.97
N CYS A 248 -20.56 6.84 6.24
CA CYS A 248 -20.36 8.22 6.69
C CYS A 248 -19.38 8.38 7.86
N LYS A 249 -18.49 7.40 8.09
CA LYS A 249 -17.37 7.58 9.02
C LYS A 249 -16.24 8.28 8.29
N SER A 250 -15.65 9.28 8.95
CA SER A 250 -14.43 9.90 8.46
C SER A 250 -13.30 8.86 8.44
N LEU A 251 -12.45 8.95 7.42
CA LEU A 251 -11.22 8.20 7.25
C LEU A 251 -10.15 9.08 6.62
N ILE A 252 -8.90 8.69 6.79
CA ILE A 252 -7.75 9.41 6.22
C ILE A 252 -7.16 8.60 5.08
N VAL A 253 -7.00 9.24 3.92
CA VAL A 253 -6.38 8.68 2.73
C VAL A 253 -4.96 9.22 2.64
N ALA A 254 -3.97 8.31 2.57
CA ALA A 254 -2.59 8.66 2.30
C ALA A 254 -2.21 8.29 0.87
N ILE A 255 -1.63 9.25 0.15
CA ILE A 255 -1.08 9.12 -1.20
C ILE A 255 0.38 9.54 -1.13
N ILE A 256 1.25 8.83 -1.82
CA ILE A 256 2.67 9.17 -1.92
C ILE A 256 2.99 9.66 -3.32
N ARG A 257 3.89 10.64 -3.41
CA ARG A 257 4.38 11.19 -4.66
C ARG A 257 5.91 11.19 -4.65
N TYR A 258 6.50 10.63 -5.70
CA TYR A 258 7.95 10.47 -5.86
C TYR A 258 8.32 10.42 -7.34
N LEU A 259 9.62 10.44 -7.65
CA LEU A 259 10.12 10.37 -9.03
C LEU A 259 10.49 8.94 -9.42
N VAL A 260 10.05 8.52 -10.61
CA VAL A 260 10.50 7.30 -11.28
C VAL A 260 10.99 7.69 -12.66
N ASN A 261 12.27 7.45 -12.96
CA ASN A 261 12.91 7.80 -14.22
C ASN A 261 12.68 9.29 -14.62
N GLY A 262 12.83 10.21 -13.66
CA GLY A 262 12.64 11.65 -13.88
C GLY A 262 11.18 12.12 -13.95
N LYS A 263 10.19 11.22 -13.88
CA LYS A 263 8.76 11.56 -13.94
C LYS A 263 8.10 11.46 -12.57
N PRO A 264 7.27 12.46 -12.17
CA PRO A 264 6.49 12.36 -10.95
C PRO A 264 5.40 11.31 -11.11
N VAL A 265 5.31 10.40 -10.13
CA VAL A 265 4.24 9.43 -10.01
C VAL A 265 3.53 9.61 -8.68
N GLU A 266 2.20 9.56 -8.70
CA GLU A 266 1.37 9.49 -7.50
C GLU A 266 0.88 8.05 -7.33
N ARG A 267 0.93 7.54 -6.10
CA ARG A 267 0.49 6.19 -5.75
C ARG A 267 -0.31 6.17 -4.47
N PHE A 268 -1.38 5.40 -4.44
CA PHE A 268 -2.15 5.17 -3.22
C PHE A 268 -1.30 4.43 -2.18
N TRP A 269 -1.18 4.97 -0.96
CA TRP A 269 -0.42 4.30 0.09
C TRP A 269 -1.31 3.44 0.99
N ASN A 270 -2.25 4.08 1.69
CA ASN A 270 -3.09 3.40 2.68
C ASN A 270 -4.35 4.23 3.01
N ILE A 271 -5.40 3.56 3.49
CA ILE A 271 -6.50 4.17 4.23
C ILE A 271 -6.27 3.94 5.72
N ILE A 272 -6.31 5.03 6.48
CA ILE A 272 -5.97 5.08 7.90
C ILE A 272 -7.23 5.43 8.67
N TYR A 273 -7.44 4.71 9.78
CA TYR A 273 -8.51 4.95 10.74
C TYR A 273 -7.90 5.49 12.04
N PRO A 274 -7.87 6.82 12.25
CA PRO A 274 -7.42 7.40 13.50
C PRO A 274 -8.35 7.01 14.66
N GLU A 275 -7.79 6.81 15.85
CA GLU A 275 -8.58 6.60 17.08
C GLU A 275 -9.39 7.86 17.44
N ALA A 276 -8.84 9.04 17.16
CA ALA A 276 -9.48 10.33 17.29
C ALA A 276 -9.00 11.30 16.20
N TYR A 277 -9.80 12.32 15.93
CA TYR A 277 -9.54 13.36 14.91
C TYR A 277 -8.92 14.64 15.48
N ASP A 278 -8.43 14.59 16.72
CA ASP A 278 -7.60 15.67 17.26
C ASP A 278 -6.19 15.64 16.63
N ALA A 279 -5.47 16.76 16.74
CA ALA A 279 -4.13 16.89 16.15
C ALA A 279 -3.13 15.88 16.72
N GLU A 280 -3.31 15.44 17.97
CA GLU A 280 -2.40 14.54 18.66
C GLU A 280 -2.49 13.14 18.05
N ALA A 281 -3.67 12.53 18.13
CA ALA A 281 -3.95 11.20 17.64
C ALA A 281 -3.70 11.10 16.12
N LEU A 282 -4.12 12.11 15.36
CA LEU A 282 -3.88 12.16 13.92
C LEU A 282 -2.38 12.22 13.59
N SER A 283 -1.61 13.07 14.29
CA SER A 283 -0.16 13.16 14.06
C SER A 283 0.54 11.82 14.33
N GLN A 284 0.19 11.14 15.42
CA GLN A 284 0.78 9.86 15.79
C GLN A 284 0.44 8.77 14.77
N ALA A 285 -0.83 8.67 14.36
CA ALA A 285 -1.28 7.71 13.36
C ALA A 285 -0.56 7.91 12.02
N LEU A 286 -0.46 9.15 11.54
CA LEU A 286 0.22 9.45 10.28
C LEU A 286 1.72 9.22 10.34
N ILE A 287 2.38 9.61 11.44
CA ILE A 287 3.82 9.39 11.62
C ILE A 287 4.14 7.88 11.60
N LYS A 288 3.33 7.05 12.25
CA LYS A 288 3.48 5.59 12.26
C LYS A 288 3.39 5.00 10.85
N GLU A 289 2.53 5.54 10.00
CA GLU A 289 2.35 5.07 8.62
C GLU A 289 3.43 5.56 7.65
N ILE A 290 4.01 6.75 7.91
CA ILE A 290 5.06 7.35 7.07
C ILE A 290 6.45 6.81 7.41
N GLU A 291 6.69 6.42 8.66
CA GLU A 291 7.99 5.94 9.14
C GLU A 291 8.59 4.77 8.31
N PRO A 292 7.82 3.74 7.89
CA PRO A 292 8.32 2.67 7.02
C PRO A 292 8.77 3.14 5.63
N LEU A 293 8.18 4.23 5.11
CA LEU A 293 8.50 4.79 3.79
C LEU A 293 9.83 5.56 3.81
N VAL A 294 10.06 6.31 4.89
CA VAL A 294 11.22 7.20 5.05
C VAL A 294 12.41 6.46 5.63
N GLY A 295 12.18 5.47 6.50
CA GLY A 295 13.23 4.66 7.13
C GLY A 295 14.22 5.51 7.92
N GLN A 296 15.51 5.32 7.67
CA GLN A 296 16.60 6.01 8.37
C GLN A 296 16.98 7.37 7.75
N THR A 297 16.31 7.81 6.67
CA THR A 297 16.65 9.03 5.92
C THR A 297 15.54 10.08 6.04
N PRO A 298 15.40 10.77 7.19
CA PRO A 298 14.32 11.74 7.42
C PRO A 298 14.33 12.92 6.45
N GLU A 299 15.49 13.27 5.91
CA GLU A 299 15.67 14.38 4.94
C GLU A 299 15.00 14.11 3.58
N LYS A 300 14.67 12.86 3.29
CA LYS A 300 13.99 12.44 2.08
C LYS A 300 12.58 12.99 1.95
N LEU A 301 11.90 13.16 3.09
CA LEU A 301 10.54 13.69 3.12
C LEU A 301 10.60 15.21 2.98
N ILE A 302 10.29 15.70 1.79
CA ILE A 302 10.42 17.13 1.45
C ILE A 302 9.10 17.89 1.61
N SER A 303 7.96 17.19 1.53
CA SER A 303 6.66 17.81 1.75
C SER A 303 5.62 16.86 2.30
N ILE A 304 4.76 17.40 3.15
CA ILE A 304 3.51 16.79 3.57
C ILE A 304 2.40 17.77 3.24
N SER A 305 1.34 17.29 2.60
CA SER A 305 0.12 18.06 2.43
C SER A 305 -1.05 17.43 3.14
N TYR A 306 -1.82 18.25 3.85
CA TYR A 306 -3.03 17.82 4.54
C TYR A 306 -4.20 18.74 4.16
N ASP A 307 -5.31 18.13 3.75
CA ASP A 307 -6.49 18.85 3.22
C ASP A 307 -7.82 18.39 3.84
N GLY A 308 -7.80 17.95 5.11
CA GLY A 308 -9.00 17.48 5.81
C GLY A 308 -9.78 18.60 6.53
N PRO A 309 -11.13 18.62 6.46
CA PRO A 309 -11.97 19.63 7.10
C PRO A 309 -12.12 19.43 8.62
N SER A 310 -11.80 18.26 9.19
CA SER A 310 -12.08 17.97 10.61
C SER A 310 -11.07 18.56 11.58
N VAL A 311 -9.87 18.90 11.13
CA VAL A 311 -8.87 19.55 11.98
C VAL A 311 -9.15 21.05 11.98
N ALA A 312 -9.67 21.56 13.10
CA ALA A 312 -9.85 22.99 13.30
C ALA A 312 -8.53 23.75 13.05
N SER A 313 -8.62 25.02 12.60
CA SER A 313 -7.44 25.80 12.17
C SER A 313 -6.31 25.87 13.21
N GLY A 314 -6.62 25.85 14.52
CA GLY A 314 -5.62 25.82 15.59
C GLY A 314 -4.93 24.46 15.76
N SER A 315 -5.61 23.37 15.45
CA SER A 315 -5.09 22.00 15.53
C SER A 315 -4.16 21.68 14.35
N LEU A 316 -4.33 22.36 13.21
CA LEU A 316 -3.47 22.20 12.04
C LEU A 316 -2.05 22.75 12.30
N VAL A 317 -1.91 23.82 13.09
CA VAL A 317 -0.60 24.35 13.52
C VAL A 317 0.16 23.34 14.40
N ILE A 318 -0.56 22.63 15.27
CA ILE A 318 0.03 21.59 16.13
C ILE A 318 0.51 20.42 15.26
N LEU A 319 -0.31 19.98 14.30
CA LEU A 319 0.06 18.94 13.34
C LEU A 319 1.32 19.33 12.55
N GLN A 320 1.35 20.56 12.03
CA GLN A 320 2.50 21.13 11.31
C GLN A 320 3.77 21.10 12.14
N GLN A 321 3.71 21.60 13.39
CA GLN A 321 4.87 21.68 14.27
C GLN A 321 5.46 20.28 14.52
N ARG A 322 4.61 19.29 14.80
CA ARG A 322 5.05 17.92 15.08
C ARG A 322 5.74 17.25 13.90
N PHE A 323 5.20 17.43 12.70
CA PHE A 323 5.88 16.94 11.50
C PHE A 323 7.19 17.66 11.27
N LYS A 324 7.27 18.96 11.56
CA LYS A 324 8.51 19.73 11.45
C LYS A 324 9.56 19.28 12.46
N ASP A 325 9.15 18.92 13.68
CA ASP A 325 10.02 18.42 14.73
C ASP A 325 10.63 17.05 14.36
N LYS A 326 9.84 16.14 13.76
CA LYS A 326 10.34 14.80 13.32
C LYS A 326 11.06 14.83 11.97
N TYR A 327 10.59 15.66 11.03
CA TYR A 327 11.13 15.77 9.67
C TYR A 327 11.46 17.23 9.34
N PRO A 328 12.64 17.74 9.78
CA PRO A 328 13.01 19.15 9.64
C PRO A 328 13.11 19.62 8.18
N ALA A 329 13.49 18.73 7.27
CA ALA A 329 13.56 19.02 5.83
C ALA A 329 12.17 19.14 5.17
N SER A 330 11.12 18.60 5.79
CA SER A 330 9.77 18.61 5.22
C SER A 330 9.13 20.00 5.35
N SER A 331 8.44 20.41 4.28
CA SER A 331 7.59 21.59 4.27
C SER A 331 6.13 21.17 4.32
N PHE A 332 5.33 21.79 5.18
CA PHE A 332 3.90 21.57 5.17
C PHE A 332 3.25 22.42 4.08
N VAL A 333 2.59 21.75 3.14
CA VAL A 333 2.04 22.32 1.92
C VAL A 333 0.54 22.13 1.92
N HIS A 334 -0.25 23.13 1.55
CA HIS A 334 -1.67 22.90 1.31
C HIS A 334 -1.84 22.25 -0.07
N TYR A 335 -2.64 21.18 -0.12
CA TYR A 335 -3.00 20.53 -1.38
C TYR A 335 -4.08 21.39 -2.05
N TYR A 336 -3.79 22.02 -3.20
CA TYR A 336 -4.66 23.07 -3.74
C TYR A 336 -5.90 22.57 -4.51
N ALA A 337 -6.02 21.25 -4.73
CA ALA A 337 -7.06 20.61 -5.56
C ALA A 337 -8.50 20.86 -5.12
N HIS A 338 -8.70 21.13 -3.83
CA HIS A 338 -10.01 21.36 -3.22
C HIS A 338 -10.09 22.69 -2.48
N SER A 339 -9.15 23.60 -2.76
CA SER A 339 -8.88 24.72 -1.88
C SER A 339 -10.03 25.73 -1.79
N VAL A 340 -10.75 25.99 -2.89
CA VAL A 340 -11.95 26.84 -2.87
C VAL A 340 -13.06 26.17 -2.06
N THR A 341 -13.36 24.90 -2.36
CA THR A 341 -14.39 24.09 -1.68
C THR A 341 -14.20 24.07 -0.17
N LEU A 342 -12.97 23.86 0.28
CA LEU A 342 -12.63 23.71 1.68
C LEU A 342 -12.62 25.04 2.42
N VAL A 343 -12.19 26.13 1.77
CA VAL A 343 -12.33 27.47 2.34
C VAL A 343 -13.80 27.77 2.61
N ILE A 344 -14.68 27.49 1.64
CA ILE A 344 -16.10 27.78 1.74
C ILE A 344 -16.78 26.85 2.74
N SER A 345 -16.51 25.54 2.73
CA SER A 345 -17.13 24.59 3.65
C SER A 345 -16.67 24.79 5.10
N SER A 346 -15.39 25.10 5.31
CA SER A 346 -14.85 25.40 6.64
C SER A 346 -15.42 26.71 7.18
N ALA A 347 -15.49 27.77 6.36
CA ALA A 347 -16.15 29.02 6.75
C ALA A 347 -17.62 28.78 7.07
N ALA A 348 -18.35 28.04 6.23
CA ALA A 348 -19.76 27.73 6.43
C ALA A 348 -20.02 26.86 7.67
N SER A 349 -19.09 25.99 8.07
CA SER A 349 -19.24 25.17 9.27
C SER A 349 -19.28 25.96 10.58
N MET A 350 -18.77 27.21 10.57
CA MET A 350 -18.82 28.11 11.73
C MET A 350 -20.25 28.62 11.98
N ASN A 351 -21.13 28.61 10.97
CA ASN A 351 -22.51 29.06 11.10
C ASN A 351 -23.51 27.94 10.77
N ARG A 352 -24.46 27.69 11.69
CA ARG A 352 -25.46 26.62 11.53
C ARG A 352 -26.33 26.78 10.27
N GLN A 353 -26.76 27.99 9.95
CA GLN A 353 -27.63 28.24 8.79
C GLN A 353 -26.87 28.08 7.47
N ALA A 354 -25.63 28.60 7.39
CA ALA A 354 -24.76 28.40 6.24
C ALA A 354 -24.46 26.90 6.00
N LYS A 355 -24.23 26.13 7.07
CA LYS A 355 -24.06 24.67 6.99
C LYS A 355 -25.30 23.95 6.43
N ILE A 356 -26.50 24.34 6.88
CA ILE A 356 -27.76 23.80 6.36
C ILE A 356 -27.95 24.17 4.88
N PHE A 357 -27.58 25.40 4.51
CA PHE A 357 -27.61 25.86 3.12
C PHE A 357 -26.73 24.97 2.22
N PHE A 358 -25.45 24.76 2.53
CA PHE A 358 -24.58 23.93 1.71
C PHE A 358 -24.99 22.47 1.67
N SER A 359 -25.48 21.89 2.78
CA SER A 359 -26.06 20.54 2.78
C SER A 359 -27.23 20.43 1.80
N SER A 360 -28.13 21.42 1.81
CA SER A 360 -29.29 21.48 0.92
C SER A 360 -28.86 21.67 -0.54
N LEU A 361 -27.85 22.52 -0.78
CA LEU A 361 -27.28 22.79 -2.10
C LEU A 361 -26.61 21.54 -2.70
N CYS A 362 -25.77 20.85 -1.93
CA CYS A 362 -25.13 19.60 -2.35
C CYS A 362 -26.15 18.51 -2.68
N SER A 363 -27.21 18.41 -1.87
CA SER A 363 -28.32 17.46 -2.11
C SER A 363 -29.07 17.80 -3.39
N LEU A 364 -29.35 19.10 -3.63
CA LEU A 364 -29.97 19.59 -4.86
C LEU A 364 -29.09 19.30 -6.09
N CYS A 365 -27.79 19.61 -6.03
CA CYS A 365 -26.87 19.33 -7.13
C CYS A 365 -26.77 17.83 -7.42
N SER A 366 -26.72 17.01 -6.37
CA SER A 366 -26.73 15.54 -6.49
C SER A 366 -28.03 15.05 -7.13
N PHE A 367 -29.17 15.61 -6.75
CA PHE A 367 -30.46 15.28 -7.37
C PHE A 367 -30.49 15.66 -8.85
N LEU A 368 -30.04 16.88 -9.21
CA LEU A 368 -29.93 17.32 -10.60
C LEU A 368 -28.96 16.46 -11.41
N ALA A 369 -27.91 15.93 -10.79
CA ALA A 369 -26.94 15.03 -11.42
C ALA A 369 -27.36 13.54 -11.41
N SER A 370 -28.37 13.15 -10.63
CA SER A 370 -28.71 11.75 -10.38
C SER A 370 -29.59 11.09 -11.45
N SER A 371 -30.31 11.88 -12.27
CA SER A 371 -31.25 11.34 -13.24
C SER A 371 -31.06 11.93 -14.64
N PRO A 372 -30.82 11.11 -15.68
CA PRO A 372 -30.78 11.56 -17.07
C PRO A 372 -32.07 12.24 -17.52
N GLN A 373 -33.22 11.85 -16.95
CA GLN A 373 -34.51 12.50 -17.20
C GLN A 373 -34.50 13.94 -16.68
N VAL A 374 -33.99 14.16 -15.46
CA VAL A 374 -33.85 15.49 -14.86
C VAL A 374 -32.88 16.34 -15.69
N ILE A 375 -31.73 15.78 -16.09
CA ILE A 375 -30.74 16.47 -16.93
C ILE A 375 -31.34 16.83 -18.31
N ASN A 376 -32.11 15.94 -18.93
CA ASN A 376 -32.75 16.19 -20.22
C ASN A 376 -33.87 17.23 -20.12
N ILE A 377 -34.77 17.12 -19.13
CA ILE A 377 -35.83 18.09 -18.88
C ILE A 377 -35.24 19.47 -18.57
N PHE A 378 -34.17 19.50 -17.77
CA PHE A 378 -33.45 20.71 -17.44
C PHE A 378 -32.79 21.35 -18.67
N ASN A 379 -32.09 20.54 -19.49
CA ASN A 379 -31.51 21.01 -20.74
C ASN A 379 -32.59 21.49 -21.72
N GLU A 380 -33.76 20.84 -21.81
CA GLU A 380 -34.85 21.28 -22.68
C GLU A 380 -35.44 22.63 -22.24
N ILE A 381 -35.68 22.82 -20.94
CA ILE A 381 -36.26 24.06 -20.40
C ILE A 381 -35.28 25.23 -20.55
N VAL A 382 -33.98 24.99 -20.29
CA VAL A 382 -32.95 26.03 -20.38
C VAL A 382 -32.53 26.31 -21.83
N GLN A 383 -32.36 25.29 -22.68
CA GLN A 383 -31.97 25.47 -24.09
C GLN A 383 -33.10 26.14 -24.91
N LYS A 384 -34.37 25.89 -24.60
CA LYS A 384 -35.50 26.60 -25.25
C LYS A 384 -35.53 28.09 -24.93
N ARG A 385 -34.91 28.54 -23.83
CA ARG A 385 -34.86 29.95 -23.42
C ARG A 385 -33.60 30.70 -23.87
N HIS A 386 -32.53 30.00 -24.25
CA HIS A 386 -31.29 30.62 -24.71
C HIS A 386 -31.02 30.29 -26.19
N SER A 387 -31.20 31.29 -27.06
CA SER A 387 -31.02 31.25 -28.51
C SER A 387 -29.57 31.10 -29.01
N ASN A 388 -28.61 30.75 -28.14
CA ASN A 388 -27.22 30.54 -28.53
C ASN A 388 -26.81 29.10 -28.25
N GLY A 389 -26.86 28.26 -29.30
CA GLY A 389 -26.61 26.81 -29.29
C GLY A 389 -25.21 26.33 -28.90
N LYS A 390 -24.61 26.86 -27.84
CA LYS A 390 -23.51 26.20 -27.12
C LYS A 390 -24.10 25.38 -25.98
N ARG A 391 -23.80 24.07 -25.93
CA ARG A 391 -24.02 23.24 -24.74
C ARG A 391 -23.33 23.95 -23.56
N ALA A 392 -24.10 24.43 -22.60
CA ALA A 392 -23.53 24.87 -21.33
C ALA A 392 -22.94 23.61 -20.66
N GLU A 393 -21.62 23.57 -20.49
CA GLU A 393 -21.01 22.62 -19.56
C GLU A 393 -21.42 23.08 -18.15
N TRP A 394 -22.39 22.36 -17.60
CA TRP A 394 -22.94 22.64 -16.29
C TRP A 394 -21.95 22.15 -15.23
N ASP A 395 -21.18 23.06 -14.65
CA ASP A 395 -20.41 22.75 -13.45
C ASP A 395 -21.36 22.79 -12.23
N LEU A 396 -21.99 21.64 -11.99
CA LEU A 396 -22.84 21.38 -10.83
C LEU A 396 -22.01 21.03 -9.57
N ASP A 397 -20.69 21.19 -9.60
CA ASP A 397 -19.91 21.11 -8.37
C ASP A 397 -20.41 22.22 -7.43
N PRO A 398 -21.03 21.87 -6.27
CA PRO A 398 -21.54 22.83 -5.30
C PRO A 398 -20.47 23.81 -4.82
N ALA A 399 -19.20 23.45 -5.02
CA ALA A 399 -18.04 24.14 -4.48
C ALA A 399 -17.25 24.99 -5.49
N ASN A 400 -17.56 24.93 -6.78
CA ASN A 400 -16.99 25.81 -7.81
C ASN A 400 -18.03 26.83 -8.28
N MET A 401 -18.81 26.49 -9.31
CA MET A 401 -19.76 27.39 -9.98
C MET A 401 -21.22 27.02 -9.70
N GLY A 402 -21.49 25.98 -8.89
CA GLY A 402 -22.84 25.52 -8.58
C GLY A 402 -23.72 26.60 -7.92
N VAL A 403 -23.17 27.37 -6.98
CA VAL A 403 -23.88 28.50 -6.34
C VAL A 403 -24.23 29.59 -7.36
N THR A 404 -23.28 29.99 -8.21
CA THR A 404 -23.50 31.03 -9.23
C THR A 404 -24.48 30.56 -10.31
N THR A 405 -24.39 29.29 -10.70
CA THR A 405 -25.28 28.65 -11.66
C THR A 405 -26.71 28.56 -11.11
N ILE A 406 -26.88 28.10 -9.87
CA ILE A 406 -28.20 28.00 -9.21
C ILE A 406 -28.77 29.39 -8.94
N HIS A 407 -27.96 30.37 -8.55
CA HIS A 407 -28.40 31.76 -8.41
C HIS A 407 -28.91 32.33 -9.74
N LYS A 408 -28.17 32.10 -10.84
CA LYS A 408 -28.54 32.60 -12.18
C LYS A 408 -29.81 31.94 -12.73
N HIS A 409 -29.98 30.64 -12.49
CA HIS A 409 -31.06 29.83 -13.05
C HIS A 409 -32.12 29.41 -12.03
N ARG A 410 -32.20 30.07 -10.87
CA ARG A 410 -33.12 29.72 -9.76
C ARG A 410 -34.57 29.61 -10.23
N LYS A 411 -35.05 30.60 -10.99
CA LYS A 411 -36.43 30.64 -11.50
C LYS A 411 -36.69 29.53 -12.53
N ASP A 412 -35.70 29.21 -13.36
CA ASP A 412 -35.79 28.08 -14.30
C ASP A 412 -35.82 26.74 -13.54
N LEU A 413 -35.02 26.60 -12.49
CA LEU A 413 -34.99 25.41 -11.64
C LEU A 413 -36.31 25.17 -10.92
N VAL A 414 -37.00 26.22 -10.46
CA VAL A 414 -38.35 26.09 -9.87
C VAL A 414 -39.32 25.49 -10.91
N MET A 415 -39.29 25.97 -12.15
CA MET A 415 -40.12 25.41 -13.22
C MET A 415 -39.76 23.97 -13.59
N VAL A 416 -38.47 23.62 -13.50
CA VAL A 416 -38.01 22.24 -13.68
C VAL A 416 -38.57 21.35 -12.58
N MET A 417 -38.57 21.80 -11.33
CA MET A 417 -39.20 21.07 -10.22
C MET A 417 -40.71 20.94 -10.43
N ASP A 418 -41.41 21.98 -10.91
CA ASP A 418 -42.84 21.91 -11.26
C ASP A 418 -43.15 20.87 -12.33
N PHE A 419 -42.23 20.67 -13.28
CA PHE A 419 -42.37 19.64 -14.30
C PHE A 419 -42.09 18.25 -13.74
N LEU A 420 -41.11 18.12 -12.84
CA LEU A 420 -40.75 16.86 -12.19
C LEU A 420 -41.79 16.40 -11.15
N GLU A 421 -42.54 17.32 -10.54
CA GLU A 421 -43.73 17.01 -9.72
C GLU A 421 -44.82 16.29 -10.51
N LYS A 422 -44.80 16.38 -11.85
CA LYS A 422 -45.74 15.70 -12.76
C LYS A 422 -45.18 14.38 -13.31
N SER A 423 -43.99 13.96 -12.89
CA SER A 423 -43.37 12.71 -13.32
C SER A 423 -44.07 11.48 -12.72
N ALA A 424 -43.88 10.30 -13.30
CA ALA A 424 -44.52 9.07 -12.82
C ALA A 424 -43.87 8.47 -11.55
N ASN A 425 -42.65 8.89 -11.20
CA ASN A 425 -41.88 8.30 -10.10
C ASN A 425 -42.15 9.03 -8.77
N VAL A 426 -42.80 8.35 -7.82
CA VAL A 426 -43.18 8.88 -6.50
C VAL A 426 -41.99 9.45 -5.71
N ALA A 427 -40.80 8.83 -5.81
CA ALA A 427 -39.60 9.33 -5.13
C ALA A 427 -39.13 10.66 -5.73
N THR A 428 -39.16 10.78 -7.06
CA THR A 428 -38.82 12.01 -7.78
C THR A 428 -39.82 13.13 -7.50
N ILE A 429 -41.12 12.83 -7.42
CA ILE A 429 -42.17 13.80 -7.07
C ILE A 429 -41.92 14.40 -5.68
N ASN A 430 -41.73 13.55 -4.66
CA ASN A 430 -41.51 14.00 -3.29
C ASN A 430 -40.22 14.81 -3.13
N GLN A 431 -39.13 14.40 -3.81
CA GLN A 431 -37.87 15.12 -3.80
C GLN A 431 -37.98 16.46 -4.55
N ALA A 432 -38.63 16.49 -5.72
CA ALA A 432 -38.83 17.72 -6.49
C ALA A 432 -39.63 18.76 -5.71
N GLY A 433 -40.72 18.38 -5.05
CA GLY A 433 -41.49 19.29 -4.20
C GLY A 433 -40.71 19.80 -2.99
N GLY A 434 -39.90 18.94 -2.36
CA GLY A 434 -38.97 19.33 -1.32
C GLY A 434 -37.94 20.37 -1.79
N TYR A 435 -37.33 20.16 -2.96
CA TYR A 435 -36.36 21.10 -3.53
C TYR A 435 -36.99 22.40 -4.04
N LYS A 436 -38.21 22.35 -4.57
CA LYS A 436 -38.99 23.54 -4.94
C LYS A 436 -39.22 24.44 -3.74
N PHE A 437 -39.68 23.88 -2.61
CA PHE A 437 -39.82 24.62 -1.36
C PHE A 437 -38.50 25.24 -0.90
N ARG A 438 -37.39 24.50 -1.01
CA ARG A 438 -36.05 25.01 -0.67
C ARG A 438 -35.59 26.15 -1.59
N LEU A 439 -35.86 26.09 -2.90
CA LEU A 439 -35.52 27.15 -3.87
C LEU A 439 -36.34 28.44 -3.68
N GLN A 440 -37.45 28.35 -2.93
CA GLN A 440 -38.33 29.46 -2.56
C GLN A 440 -38.13 29.91 -1.09
N ASP A 441 -37.38 29.16 -0.28
CA ASP A 441 -37.12 29.49 1.12
C ASP A 441 -36.29 30.77 1.26
N ARG A 442 -36.73 31.66 2.16
CA ARG A 442 -36.10 32.98 2.36
C ARG A 442 -34.65 32.86 2.85
N ASN A 443 -34.35 31.89 3.72
CA ASN A 443 -33.00 31.71 4.24
C ASN A 443 -32.08 31.10 3.18
N PHE A 444 -32.58 30.17 2.37
CA PHE A 444 -31.83 29.60 1.25
C PHE A 444 -31.46 30.67 0.21
N ILE A 445 -32.42 31.52 -0.20
CA ILE A 445 -32.17 32.61 -1.16
C ILE A 445 -31.19 33.64 -0.60
N PHE A 446 -31.30 33.96 0.69
CA PHE A 446 -30.34 34.82 1.39
C PHE A 446 -28.90 34.31 1.28
N TRP A 447 -28.64 33.08 1.72
CA TRP A 447 -27.30 32.50 1.64
C TRP A 447 -26.82 32.32 0.19
N LEU A 448 -27.73 31.97 -0.74
CA LEU A 448 -27.43 31.89 -2.17
C LEU A 448 -26.91 33.23 -2.73
N GLY A 449 -27.53 34.36 -2.35
CA GLY A 449 -27.10 35.70 -2.75
C GLY A 449 -25.73 36.08 -2.19
N ILE A 450 -25.51 35.83 -0.89
CA ILE A 450 -24.22 36.13 -0.22
C ILE A 450 -23.08 35.30 -0.84
N PHE A 451 -23.24 33.98 -0.95
CA PHE A 451 -22.19 33.12 -1.50
C PHE A 451 -21.96 33.36 -3.00
N ASN A 452 -22.97 33.79 -3.75
CA ASN A 452 -22.79 34.20 -5.16
C ASN A 452 -21.87 35.42 -5.33
N LYS A 453 -21.72 36.28 -4.30
CA LYS A 453 -20.74 37.37 -4.31
C LYS A 453 -19.38 36.93 -3.79
N LEU A 454 -19.34 36.07 -2.76
CA LEU A 454 -18.08 35.65 -2.11
C LEU A 454 -17.29 34.63 -2.93
N ILE A 455 -17.94 33.59 -3.47
CA ILE A 455 -17.26 32.48 -4.14
C ILE A 455 -16.44 32.96 -5.37
N PRO A 456 -16.97 33.82 -6.26
CA PRO A 456 -16.17 34.31 -7.38
C PRO A 456 -14.91 35.09 -6.95
N LEU A 457 -14.97 35.82 -5.84
CA LEU A 457 -13.79 36.52 -5.29
C LEU A 457 -12.73 35.53 -4.80
N VAL A 458 -13.16 34.46 -4.12
CA VAL A 458 -12.27 33.38 -3.69
C VAL A 458 -11.64 32.72 -4.91
N VAL A 459 -12.45 32.23 -5.86
CA VAL A 459 -11.98 31.58 -7.10
C VAL A 459 -10.99 32.45 -7.87
N ALA A 460 -11.32 33.74 -8.08
CA ALA A 460 -10.43 34.67 -8.77
C ALA A 460 -9.08 34.85 -8.04
N THR A 461 -9.11 34.94 -6.70
CA THR A 461 -7.89 35.06 -5.89
C THR A 461 -7.03 33.81 -6.01
N PHE A 462 -7.65 32.62 -5.95
CA PHE A 462 -6.96 31.36 -6.16
C PHE A 462 -6.25 31.31 -7.51
N HIS A 463 -6.94 31.63 -8.60
CA HIS A 463 -6.33 31.69 -9.93
C HIS A 463 -5.22 32.74 -10.04
N LEU A 464 -5.38 33.92 -9.45
CA LEU A 464 -4.39 35.00 -9.52
C LEU A 464 -3.14 34.67 -8.71
N VAL A 465 -3.30 34.12 -7.51
CA VAL A 465 -2.20 33.77 -6.61
C VAL A 465 -1.43 32.54 -7.11
N GLN A 466 -2.12 31.60 -7.76
CA GLN A 466 -1.51 30.43 -8.41
C GLN A 466 -0.93 30.74 -9.79
N LYS A 467 -1.21 31.92 -10.36
CA LYS A 467 -0.70 32.30 -11.68
C LYS A 467 0.83 32.35 -11.71
N GLU A 468 1.42 31.70 -12.71
CA GLU A 468 2.86 31.59 -12.88
C GLU A 468 3.55 32.94 -13.15
N GLY A 469 4.58 33.26 -12.37
CA GLY A 469 5.37 34.50 -12.48
C GLY A 469 4.99 35.62 -11.51
N VAL A 470 4.13 35.35 -10.53
CA VAL A 470 3.81 36.29 -9.44
C VAL A 470 4.81 36.06 -8.28
N ASN A 471 5.50 37.12 -7.85
CA ASN A 471 6.40 37.09 -6.69
C ASN A 471 5.62 37.09 -5.37
N SER A 472 6.28 36.72 -4.27
CA SER A 472 5.67 36.70 -2.93
C SER A 472 5.06 38.05 -2.53
N GLU A 473 5.67 39.17 -2.95
CA GLU A 473 5.15 40.51 -2.72
C GLU A 473 3.84 40.79 -3.48
N ARG A 474 3.76 40.50 -4.78
CA ARG A 474 2.51 40.64 -5.55
C ARG A 474 1.45 39.68 -5.06
N LYS A 475 1.80 38.48 -4.61
CA LYS A 475 0.84 37.57 -3.96
C LYS A 475 0.27 38.21 -2.70
N ALA A 476 1.10 38.85 -1.87
CA ALA A 476 0.64 39.61 -0.70
C ALA A 476 -0.25 40.80 -1.10
N GLU A 477 0.06 41.48 -2.20
CA GLU A 477 -0.82 42.54 -2.75
C GLU A 477 -2.17 41.99 -3.24
N GLU A 478 -2.20 40.86 -3.95
CA GLU A 478 -3.46 40.23 -4.39
C GLU A 478 -4.29 39.74 -3.19
N LEU A 479 -3.66 39.19 -2.15
CA LEU A 479 -4.34 38.85 -0.90
C LEU A 479 -4.93 40.08 -0.22
N LYS A 480 -4.20 41.20 -0.20
CA LYS A 480 -4.70 42.47 0.33
C LYS A 480 -5.84 43.05 -0.52
N ARG A 481 -5.79 42.89 -1.85
CA ARG A 481 -6.90 43.24 -2.75
C ARG A 481 -8.12 42.38 -2.48
N PHE A 482 -7.94 41.08 -2.23
CA PHE A 482 -9.01 40.19 -1.84
C PHE A 482 -9.64 40.61 -0.50
N GLU A 483 -8.84 40.88 0.53
CA GLU A 483 -9.33 41.44 1.81
C GLU A 483 -10.18 42.68 1.57
N ASN A 484 -9.66 43.65 0.81
CA ASN A 484 -10.37 44.89 0.48
C ASN A 484 -11.68 44.63 -0.29
N ALA A 485 -11.69 43.67 -1.21
CA ALA A 485 -12.89 43.30 -1.96
C ALA A 485 -13.96 42.66 -1.05
N VAL A 486 -13.57 41.80 -0.11
CA VAL A 486 -14.50 41.24 0.88
C VAL A 486 -14.98 42.31 1.85
N TYR A 487 -14.12 43.23 2.30
CA TYR A 487 -14.53 44.40 3.08
C TYR A 487 -15.54 45.26 2.31
N ALA A 488 -15.38 45.46 1.00
CA ALA A 488 -16.37 46.17 0.19
C ALA A 488 -17.74 45.45 0.18
N VAL A 489 -17.75 44.10 0.11
CA VAL A 489 -18.98 43.31 0.24
C VAL A 489 -19.61 43.49 1.63
N GLN A 490 -18.80 43.54 2.70
CA GLN A 490 -19.30 43.82 4.06
C GLN A 490 -19.94 45.21 4.17
N GLN A 491 -19.37 46.23 3.52
CA GLN A 491 -19.93 47.59 3.50
C GLN A 491 -21.23 47.68 2.69
N GLN A 492 -21.37 46.89 1.63
CA GLN A 492 -22.56 46.83 0.78
C GLN A 492 -23.63 45.85 1.31
N MET A 493 -23.40 45.22 2.46
CA MET A 493 -24.26 44.15 2.99
C MET A 493 -25.71 44.61 3.19
N ASP A 494 -25.92 45.85 3.62
CA ASP A 494 -27.27 46.40 3.80
C ASP A 494 -28.04 46.52 2.47
N GLY A 495 -27.36 46.92 1.39
CA GLY A 495 -27.94 46.98 0.04
C GLY A 495 -28.25 45.59 -0.51
N LEU A 496 -27.33 44.64 -0.32
CA LEU A 496 -27.50 43.23 -0.71
C LEU A 496 -28.69 42.58 0.00
N ILE A 497 -28.86 42.82 1.30
CA ILE A 497 -30.03 42.34 2.05
C ILE A 497 -31.32 42.91 1.44
N GLY A 498 -31.34 44.20 1.11
CA GLY A 498 -32.49 44.83 0.46
C GLY A 498 -32.83 44.26 -0.92
N GLU A 499 -31.83 44.04 -1.76
CA GLU A 499 -32.00 43.42 -3.09
C GLU A 499 -32.54 41.99 -2.99
N ILE A 500 -32.00 41.19 -2.08
CA ILE A 500 -32.43 39.80 -1.88
C ILE A 500 -33.87 39.76 -1.37
N GLU A 501 -34.23 40.65 -0.43
CA GLU A 501 -35.60 40.71 0.08
C GLU A 501 -36.61 41.14 -0.98
N ASN A 502 -36.21 42.04 -1.88
CA ASN A 502 -37.03 42.40 -3.04
C ASN A 502 -37.21 41.21 -4.01
N ASP A 503 -36.16 40.43 -4.30
CA ASP A 503 -36.30 39.23 -5.16
C ASP A 503 -37.19 38.16 -4.50
N VAL A 504 -37.05 37.95 -3.18
CA VAL A 504 -37.91 37.05 -2.40
C VAL A 504 -39.37 37.48 -2.48
N ASN A 505 -39.65 38.77 -2.26
CA ASN A 505 -41.01 39.30 -2.28
C ASN A 505 -41.61 39.26 -3.71
N SER A 506 -40.80 39.45 -4.74
CA SER A 506 -41.25 39.33 -6.15
C SER A 506 -41.51 37.90 -6.63
N SER A 507 -41.06 36.89 -5.86
CA SER A 507 -41.15 35.47 -6.23
C SER A 507 -42.28 34.73 -5.51
N LEU A 508 -42.99 35.40 -4.59
CA LEU A 508 -44.09 34.84 -3.80
C LEU A 508 -45.42 35.39 -4.36
N ASP A 509 -46.11 34.60 -5.19
CA ASP A 509 -47.50 34.88 -5.59
C ASP A 509 -48.42 34.46 -4.44
N PHE A 510 -48.68 35.34 -3.47
CA PHE A 510 -49.86 35.22 -2.59
C PHE A 510 -50.39 36.61 -2.18
N ASP A 511 -51.65 36.84 -2.56
CA ASP A 511 -52.54 37.88 -2.04
C ASP A 511 -52.70 37.70 -0.52
N ASP A 512 -52.04 38.51 0.31
CA ASP A 512 -52.43 38.66 1.72
C ASP A 512 -51.95 40.00 2.28
N GLU A 513 -52.76 41.03 2.04
CA GLU A 513 -52.67 42.41 2.54
C GLU A 513 -52.68 42.49 4.10
N TYR A 514 -52.89 41.35 4.79
CA TYR A 514 -53.06 41.28 6.24
C TYR A 514 -51.77 40.94 7.02
N GLU A 515 -50.75 40.33 6.39
CA GLU A 515 -49.51 39.93 7.08
C GLU A 515 -48.45 41.06 7.16
N GLU A 516 -48.62 42.11 6.37
CA GLU A 516 -47.66 43.21 6.22
C GLU A 516 -47.62 44.17 7.42
N LEU A 517 -48.68 44.20 8.22
CA LEU A 517 -48.82 45.09 9.39
C LEU A 517 -48.36 44.44 10.71
N VAL A 518 -48.42 43.12 10.86
CA VAL A 518 -48.15 42.41 12.12
C VAL A 518 -46.70 41.88 12.22
N ALA A 519 -46.03 41.65 11.09
CA ALA A 519 -44.70 40.99 11.06
C ALA A 519 -43.47 41.92 11.03
N LYS A 520 -43.62 43.25 11.08
CA LYS A 520 -42.48 44.19 10.87
C LYS A 520 -41.37 44.09 11.92
N LYS A 521 -41.69 43.95 13.21
CA LYS A 521 -40.69 43.83 14.30
C LYS A 521 -39.86 42.53 14.26
N PRO A 522 -40.45 41.32 14.13
CA PRO A 522 -39.67 40.10 14.01
C PRO A 522 -38.90 39.99 12.68
N ARG A 523 -39.37 40.62 11.60
CA ARG A 523 -38.62 40.70 10.32
C ARG A 523 -37.32 41.50 10.47
N LEU A 524 -37.36 42.65 11.14
CA LEU A 524 -36.18 43.50 11.37
C LEU A 524 -35.14 42.84 12.28
N LEU A 525 -35.59 42.15 13.34
CA LEU A 525 -34.71 41.41 14.25
C LEU A 525 -34.02 40.23 13.55
N ASN A 526 -34.76 39.53 12.67
CA ASN A 526 -34.19 38.46 11.84
C ASN A 526 -33.22 38.98 10.78
N GLN A 527 -33.46 40.17 10.21
CA GLN A 527 -32.52 40.82 9.28
C GLN A 527 -31.20 41.19 9.96
N LEU A 528 -31.25 41.80 11.14
CA LEU A 528 -30.06 42.16 11.91
C LEU A 528 -29.23 40.91 12.26
N LYS A 529 -29.89 39.85 12.71
CA LYS A 529 -29.24 38.57 12.98
C LYS A 529 -28.60 37.96 11.73
N ARG A 530 -29.30 37.96 10.59
CA ARG A 530 -28.76 37.49 9.30
C ARG A 530 -27.54 38.30 8.87
N LYS A 531 -27.54 39.61 9.11
CA LYS A 531 -26.40 40.49 8.82
C LYS A 531 -25.18 40.12 9.68
N GLU A 532 -25.35 39.95 10.99
CA GLU A 532 -24.28 39.53 11.90
C GLU A 532 -23.69 38.18 11.47
N GLU A 533 -24.55 37.21 11.18
CA GLU A 533 -24.14 35.87 10.69
C GLU A 533 -23.38 35.95 9.35
N ALA A 534 -23.82 36.79 8.41
CA ALA A 534 -23.14 36.97 7.12
C ALA A 534 -21.78 37.68 7.26
N LEU A 535 -21.67 38.65 8.17
CA LEU A 535 -20.39 39.32 8.47
C LEU A 535 -19.39 38.35 9.11
N GLU A 536 -19.85 37.48 10.01
CA GLU A 536 -19.03 36.43 10.61
C GLU A 536 -18.48 35.49 9.53
N ILE A 537 -19.31 35.07 8.57
CA ILE A 537 -18.89 34.25 7.43
C ILE A 537 -17.87 34.98 6.56
N CYS A 538 -18.06 36.26 6.25
CA CYS A 538 -17.08 37.02 5.48
C CYS A 538 -15.70 37.05 6.18
N ASN A 539 -15.69 37.28 7.50
CA ASN A 539 -14.47 37.26 8.30
C ASN A 539 -13.86 35.84 8.41
N ALA A 540 -14.68 34.80 8.41
CA ALA A 540 -14.22 33.42 8.37
C ALA A 540 -13.56 33.09 7.03
N VAL A 541 -14.17 33.50 5.90
CA VAL A 541 -13.60 33.33 4.56
C VAL A 541 -12.25 34.03 4.45
N ILE A 542 -12.13 35.28 4.90
CA ILE A 542 -10.85 36.01 4.91
C ILE A 542 -9.79 35.21 5.68
N ARG A 543 -10.08 34.81 6.92
CA ARG A 543 -9.14 34.03 7.75
C ARG A 543 -8.71 32.73 7.06
N GLN A 544 -9.65 32.01 6.45
CA GLN A 544 -9.38 30.73 5.78
C GLN A 544 -8.51 30.89 4.52
N VAL A 545 -8.73 31.95 3.74
CA VAL A 545 -7.91 32.28 2.57
C VAL A 545 -6.49 32.68 3.00
N LEU A 546 -6.36 33.61 3.94
CA LEU A 546 -5.06 34.09 4.41
C LEU A 546 -4.22 32.99 5.08
N THR A 547 -4.85 32.13 5.89
CA THR A 547 -4.15 31.02 6.55
C THR A 547 -3.58 30.04 5.52
N ARG A 548 -4.36 29.67 4.49
CA ARG A 548 -3.91 28.75 3.44
C ARG A 548 -2.81 29.34 2.55
N PHE A 549 -2.82 30.65 2.40
CA PHE A 549 -1.88 31.38 1.56
C PHE A 549 -0.66 31.95 2.32
N SER A 550 -0.61 31.76 3.64
CA SER A 550 0.54 32.14 4.47
C SER A 550 1.83 31.39 4.12
N SER A 551 1.73 30.20 3.51
CA SER A 551 2.85 29.29 3.25
C SER A 551 3.28 29.18 1.78
N ILE A 552 2.87 30.10 0.89
CA ILE A 552 3.09 30.00 -0.57
C ILE A 552 4.57 30.10 -1.01
N SER A 553 5.50 30.37 -0.10
CA SER A 553 6.90 30.66 -0.42
C SER A 553 7.58 29.61 -1.31
N TYR A 554 7.13 28.35 -1.33
CA TYR A 554 7.68 27.30 -2.20
C TYR A 554 7.22 27.40 -3.68
N LEU A 555 6.05 28.00 -3.96
CA LEU A 555 5.64 28.31 -5.35
C LEU A 555 6.57 29.34 -5.99
N THR A 556 7.37 30.07 -5.22
CA THR A 556 8.37 30.99 -5.74
C THR A 556 9.49 30.23 -6.47
N ALA A 557 9.83 29.01 -6.04
CA ALA A 557 10.88 28.21 -6.67
C ALA A 557 10.54 27.84 -8.13
N THR A 558 9.26 27.66 -8.46
CA THR A 558 8.83 27.36 -9.84
C THR A 558 9.10 28.53 -10.80
N ASN A 559 9.09 29.77 -10.30
CA ASN A 559 9.36 30.96 -11.11
C ASN A 559 10.80 31.00 -11.64
N LEU A 560 11.76 30.33 -10.98
CA LEU A 560 13.15 30.21 -11.45
C LEU A 560 13.26 29.46 -12.79
N PHE A 561 12.28 28.61 -13.10
CA PHE A 561 12.28 27.74 -14.29
C PHE A 561 11.37 28.24 -15.41
N LYS A 562 10.94 29.51 -15.35
CA LYS A 562 10.07 30.10 -16.38
C LYS A 562 10.86 30.42 -17.65
N VAL A 563 10.79 29.51 -18.62
CA VAL A 563 11.48 29.58 -19.92
C VAL A 563 11.23 30.90 -20.65
N ASN A 564 9.98 31.41 -20.62
CA ASN A 564 9.61 32.69 -21.22
C ASN A 564 10.35 33.89 -20.62
N SER A 565 10.77 33.80 -19.36
CA SER A 565 11.49 34.85 -18.64
C SER A 565 13.01 34.69 -18.71
N PHE A 566 13.56 33.62 -19.30
CA PHE A 566 15.01 33.39 -19.34
C PHE A 566 15.76 34.50 -20.08
N LYS A 567 15.11 35.15 -21.06
CA LYS A 567 15.66 36.32 -21.76
C LYS A 567 15.86 37.51 -20.80
N ASP A 568 14.94 37.68 -19.86
CA ASP A 568 14.98 38.75 -18.87
C ASP A 568 15.90 38.39 -17.70
N TYR A 569 15.89 37.13 -17.25
CA TYR A 569 16.78 36.63 -16.20
C TYR A 569 18.26 36.66 -16.58
N ARG A 570 18.57 36.52 -17.87
CA ARG A 570 19.92 36.77 -18.39
C ARG A 570 20.37 38.22 -18.19
N ARG A 571 19.46 39.20 -18.27
CA ARG A 571 19.77 40.63 -18.09
C ARG A 571 19.78 41.03 -16.62
N SER A 572 18.87 40.47 -15.84
CA SER A 572 18.70 40.73 -14.42
C SER A 572 18.41 39.42 -13.69
N PHE A 573 19.40 38.88 -12.98
CA PHE A 573 19.26 37.62 -12.27
C PHE A 573 18.17 37.71 -11.17
N PRO A 574 17.27 36.72 -11.06
CA PRO A 574 16.19 36.74 -10.07
C PRO A 574 16.68 36.34 -8.67
N SER A 575 17.49 37.18 -8.02
CA SER A 575 18.06 36.90 -6.70
C SER A 575 17.01 36.69 -5.61
N GLN A 576 15.90 37.45 -5.65
CA GLN A 576 14.80 37.35 -4.69
C GLN A 576 14.19 35.95 -4.63
N TYR A 577 13.96 35.33 -5.80
CA TYR A 577 13.38 33.99 -5.86
C TYR A 577 14.33 32.93 -5.34
N LEU A 578 15.63 33.10 -5.58
CA LEU A 578 16.64 32.19 -5.08
C LEU A 578 16.83 32.30 -3.56
N ASP A 579 16.80 33.52 -3.01
CA ASP A 579 16.90 33.77 -1.57
C ASP A 579 15.72 33.14 -0.81
N GLU A 580 14.50 33.25 -1.35
CA GLU A 580 13.32 32.60 -0.77
C GLU A 580 13.42 31.07 -0.87
N THR A 581 13.87 30.53 -2.01
CA THR A 581 14.01 29.09 -2.22
C THR A 581 15.06 28.47 -1.30
N THR A 582 16.22 29.11 -1.15
CA THR A 582 17.31 28.63 -0.27
C THR A 582 16.99 28.77 1.22
N ARG A 583 16.08 29.69 1.59
CA ARG A 583 15.55 29.77 2.96
C ARG A 583 14.66 28.56 3.30
N ILE A 584 13.92 28.05 2.33
CA ILE A 584 13.01 26.89 2.50
C ILE A 584 13.80 25.59 2.43
N PHE A 585 14.75 25.51 1.51
CA PHE A 585 15.60 24.33 1.28
C PHE A 585 17.06 24.68 1.61
N PRO A 586 17.43 24.73 2.91
CA PRO A 586 18.76 25.16 3.35
C PRO A 586 19.90 24.22 2.92
N PHE A 587 19.56 23.01 2.46
CA PHE A 587 20.51 22.02 1.97
C PHE A 587 20.92 22.24 0.51
N ILE A 588 20.33 23.20 -0.20
CA ILE A 588 20.75 23.61 -1.55
C ILE A 588 21.92 24.59 -1.45
N ASP A 589 23.00 24.32 -2.18
CA ASP A 589 24.15 25.24 -2.24
C ASP A 589 23.81 26.47 -3.09
N LYS A 590 23.55 27.59 -2.40
CA LYS A 590 23.21 28.88 -3.01
C LYS A 590 24.24 29.36 -4.04
N GLN A 591 25.54 29.18 -3.80
CA GLN A 591 26.56 29.68 -4.71
C GLN A 591 26.56 28.86 -6.00
N LYS A 592 26.52 27.54 -5.86
CA LYS A 592 26.56 26.62 -6.99
C LYS A 592 25.29 26.70 -7.85
N ILE A 593 24.10 26.72 -7.25
CA ILE A 593 22.84 26.89 -8.00
C ILE A 593 22.77 28.24 -8.73
N THR A 594 23.37 29.30 -8.18
CA THR A 594 23.42 30.61 -8.85
C THR A 594 24.19 30.50 -10.17
N ILE A 595 25.36 29.86 -10.14
CA ILE A 595 26.20 29.66 -11.32
C ILE A 595 25.48 28.77 -12.34
N GLU A 596 24.91 27.66 -11.88
CA GLU A 596 24.17 26.72 -12.73
C GLU A 596 22.97 27.41 -13.43
N LEU A 597 22.17 28.19 -12.70
CA LEU A 597 21.05 28.96 -13.27
C LEU A 597 21.51 30.05 -14.25
N GLN A 598 22.63 30.74 -13.99
CA GLN A 598 23.18 31.72 -14.92
C GLN A 598 23.54 31.09 -16.26
N VAL A 599 24.20 29.92 -16.23
CA VAL A 599 24.53 29.16 -17.44
C VAL A 599 23.27 28.75 -18.19
N VAL A 600 22.23 28.28 -17.47
CA VAL A 600 20.93 27.93 -18.06
C VAL A 600 20.28 29.14 -18.75
N TYR A 601 20.27 30.30 -18.11
CA TYR A 601 19.64 31.51 -18.66
C TYR A 601 20.39 32.07 -19.88
N GLU A 602 21.70 31.84 -19.97
CA GLU A 602 22.52 32.26 -21.11
C GLU A 602 22.32 31.39 -22.36
N ARG A 603 22.11 30.09 -22.19
CA ARG A 603 22.08 29.10 -23.29
C ARG A 603 20.72 29.09 -24.02
N PRO A 604 20.68 29.40 -25.33
CA PRO A 604 19.44 29.37 -26.10
C PRO A 604 18.88 27.96 -26.33
N GLU A 605 19.73 26.93 -26.34
CA GLU A 605 19.35 25.53 -26.59
C GLU A 605 18.43 24.99 -25.50
N LEU A 606 18.63 25.43 -24.26
CA LEU A 606 17.83 25.05 -23.09
C LEU A 606 16.47 25.76 -23.02
N ARG A 607 16.18 26.69 -23.95
CA ARG A 607 14.93 27.46 -24.01
C ARG A 607 13.84 26.79 -24.86
N VAL A 608 14.16 25.68 -25.51
CA VAL A 608 13.23 24.96 -26.40
C VAL A 608 12.23 24.12 -25.60
N VAL A 609 12.64 23.68 -24.41
CA VAL A 609 11.85 22.81 -23.55
C VAL A 609 10.97 23.65 -22.63
N SER A 610 9.65 23.51 -22.74
CA SER A 610 8.67 24.19 -21.87
C SER A 610 8.15 23.22 -20.80
N GLY A 611 8.14 23.66 -19.55
CA GLY A 611 7.65 22.88 -18.41
C GLY A 611 8.77 22.28 -17.55
N ILE A 612 8.47 22.08 -16.26
CA ILE A 612 9.45 21.64 -15.25
C ILE A 612 9.85 20.18 -15.47
N VAL A 613 8.89 19.30 -15.78
CA VAL A 613 9.15 17.85 -15.99
C VAL A 613 10.00 17.61 -17.23
N PRO A 614 9.68 18.16 -18.42
CA PRO A 614 10.54 18.00 -19.59
C PRO A 614 11.93 18.61 -19.39
N PHE A 615 12.05 19.69 -18.61
CA PHE A 615 13.33 20.29 -18.28
C PHE A 615 14.17 19.42 -17.35
N LEU A 616 13.55 18.77 -16.36
CA LEU A 616 14.22 17.78 -15.51
C LEU A 616 14.72 16.58 -16.34
N GLU A 617 13.93 16.07 -17.27
CA GLU A 617 14.35 14.96 -18.15
C GLU A 617 15.58 15.32 -19.00
N LEU A 618 15.62 16.54 -19.54
CA LEU A 618 16.77 17.02 -20.32
C LEU A 618 18.05 17.11 -19.48
N VAL A 619 17.94 17.69 -18.28
CA VAL A 619 19.11 17.96 -17.42
C VAL A 619 19.56 16.70 -16.66
N SER A 620 18.69 15.70 -16.53
CA SER A 620 19.01 14.41 -15.89
C SER A 620 19.77 13.44 -16.79
N ASP A 621 20.04 13.78 -18.06
CA ASP A 621 20.91 12.99 -18.95
C ASP A 621 22.33 12.87 -18.35
N GLU A 622 23.00 11.72 -18.50
CA GLU A 622 24.27 11.38 -17.83
C GLU A 622 25.37 12.44 -18.06
N ALA A 623 25.37 13.08 -19.22
CA ALA A 623 26.33 14.14 -19.56
C ALA A 623 26.04 15.47 -18.84
N LEU A 624 24.77 15.83 -18.64
CA LEU A 624 24.36 17.12 -18.07
C LEU A 624 24.13 17.05 -16.56
N GLY A 625 23.67 15.91 -16.04
CA GLY A 625 23.37 15.74 -14.61
C GLY A 625 24.60 15.83 -13.71
N SER A 626 25.77 15.42 -14.22
CA SER A 626 27.05 15.59 -13.49
C SER A 626 27.48 17.06 -13.38
N THR A 627 27.06 17.91 -14.31
CA THR A 627 27.38 19.34 -14.38
C THR A 627 26.39 20.19 -13.58
N PHE A 628 25.10 19.85 -13.65
CA PHE A 628 23.99 20.63 -13.09
C PHE A 628 23.41 19.98 -11.83
N GLN A 629 24.26 19.67 -10.85
CA GLN A 629 23.88 18.85 -9.70
C GLN A 629 22.85 19.54 -8.78
N GLU A 630 23.03 20.82 -8.49
CA GLU A 630 22.10 21.55 -7.61
C GLU A 630 20.79 21.88 -8.34
N LEU A 631 20.87 22.11 -9.64
CA LEU A 631 19.73 22.33 -10.51
C LEU A 631 18.85 21.08 -10.61
N VAL A 632 19.45 19.90 -10.81
CA VAL A 632 18.72 18.61 -10.79
C VAL A 632 18.06 18.41 -9.43
N LYS A 633 18.76 18.64 -8.31
CA LYS A 633 18.16 18.54 -6.97
C LYS A 633 16.95 19.46 -6.82
N LEU A 634 17.09 20.74 -7.17
CA LEU A 634 16.00 21.72 -7.04
C LEU A 634 14.80 21.36 -7.93
N LEU A 635 15.04 20.95 -9.17
CA LEU A 635 14.00 20.49 -10.08
C LEU A 635 13.32 19.21 -9.57
N SER A 636 14.08 18.28 -9.02
CA SER A 636 13.55 17.05 -8.44
C SER A 636 12.64 17.34 -7.23
N ILE A 637 13.04 18.27 -6.37
CA ILE A 637 12.22 18.74 -5.23
C ILE A 637 10.92 19.35 -5.73
N VAL A 638 11.01 20.36 -6.61
CA VAL A 638 9.85 21.08 -7.13
C VAL A 638 8.88 20.16 -7.85
N THR A 639 9.39 19.17 -8.59
CA THR A 639 8.56 18.20 -9.34
C THR A 639 7.87 17.19 -8.42
N THR A 640 8.54 16.81 -7.33
CA THR A 640 8.03 15.87 -6.33
C THR A 640 6.97 16.51 -5.42
N MET A 641 7.07 17.82 -5.17
CA MET A 641 6.04 18.55 -4.43
C MET A 641 4.69 18.54 -5.17
N PRO A 642 3.55 18.50 -4.44
CA PRO A 642 2.22 18.50 -5.02
C PRO A 642 1.82 19.94 -5.38
N ILE A 643 2.51 20.53 -6.35
CA ILE A 643 2.25 21.88 -6.84
C ILE A 643 1.27 21.80 -8.01
N GLU A 644 0.15 22.52 -7.90
CA GLU A 644 -0.72 22.76 -9.05
C GLU A 644 0.00 23.67 -10.04
N THR A 645 0.35 23.11 -11.18
CA THR A 645 0.68 23.86 -12.40
C THR A 645 -0.44 23.57 -13.39
N ASN A 646 -0.75 24.44 -14.35
CA ASN A 646 -1.90 24.26 -15.26
C ASN A 646 -1.89 22.92 -16.06
N GLU A 647 -0.79 22.14 -16.01
CA GLU A 647 -0.71 20.77 -16.51
C GLU A 647 -1.33 19.69 -15.58
N SER A 648 -1.60 20.02 -14.30
CA SER A 648 -2.10 19.10 -13.26
C SER A 648 -3.62 19.00 -13.17
N GLU A 649 -4.40 19.85 -13.85
CA GLU A 649 -5.87 19.70 -13.93
C GLU A 649 -6.28 18.34 -14.52
N ARG A 650 -5.41 17.73 -15.33
CA ARG A 650 -5.59 16.36 -15.88
C ARG A 650 -5.04 15.23 -15.00
N ARG A 651 -4.26 15.53 -13.95
CA ARG A 651 -3.52 14.53 -13.15
C ARG A 651 -4.14 14.22 -11.78
N PHE A 652 -5.33 14.74 -11.47
CA PHE A 652 -6.14 14.35 -10.30
C PHE A 652 -6.66 12.91 -10.33
N THR A 653 -6.00 11.99 -11.02
CA THR A 653 -6.51 10.62 -11.27
C THR A 653 -6.59 9.81 -9.99
N VAL A 654 -5.55 9.80 -9.14
CA VAL A 654 -5.50 8.87 -8.00
C VAL A 654 -6.46 9.27 -6.89
N LEU A 655 -6.45 10.52 -6.40
CA LEU A 655 -7.38 10.95 -5.35
C LEU A 655 -8.85 10.88 -5.81
N LYS A 656 -9.13 11.24 -7.06
CA LYS A 656 -10.48 11.12 -7.64
C LYS A 656 -10.90 9.66 -7.73
N GLN A 657 -10.03 8.77 -8.19
CA GLN A 657 -10.29 7.33 -8.21
C GLN A 657 -10.56 6.77 -6.81
N ILE A 658 -9.81 7.22 -5.79
CA ILE A 658 -10.04 6.85 -4.39
C ILE A 658 -11.41 7.34 -3.92
N LYS A 659 -11.76 8.61 -4.14
CA LYS A 659 -13.08 9.15 -3.75
C LYS A 659 -14.22 8.44 -4.47
N THR A 660 -14.07 8.14 -5.76
CA THR A 660 -15.05 7.35 -6.51
C THR A 660 -15.17 5.94 -5.95
N PHE A 661 -14.05 5.28 -5.64
CA PHE A 661 -14.04 3.95 -5.01
C PHE A 661 -14.75 3.94 -3.65
N LEU A 662 -14.44 4.91 -2.78
CA LEU A 662 -15.04 5.04 -1.45
C LEU A 662 -16.55 5.30 -1.51
N ARG A 663 -17.01 6.12 -2.47
CA ARG A 663 -18.44 6.41 -2.65
C ARG A 663 -19.25 5.17 -3.07
N ASN A 664 -18.62 4.27 -3.82
CA ASN A 664 -19.30 3.11 -4.39
C ASN A 664 -19.13 1.84 -3.54
N THR A 665 -18.39 1.91 -2.42
CA THR A 665 -18.04 0.75 -1.60
C THR A 665 -18.54 0.95 -0.17
N SER A 666 -19.57 0.21 0.24
CA SER A 666 -20.24 0.40 1.54
C SER A 666 -19.90 -0.65 2.60
N ARG A 667 -19.40 -1.84 2.25
CA ARG A 667 -19.18 -2.95 3.20
C ARG A 667 -18.06 -3.90 2.79
N VAL A 668 -16.82 -3.60 3.16
CA VAL A 668 -15.66 -4.44 2.82
C VAL A 668 -14.69 -4.50 4.01
N SER A 669 -14.32 -5.71 4.48
CA SER A 669 -13.18 -5.90 5.38
C SER A 669 -11.90 -5.55 4.62
N ASN A 670 -10.92 -4.86 5.24
CA ASN A 670 -9.64 -4.50 4.58
C ASN A 670 -9.75 -3.55 3.36
N LEU A 671 -10.45 -2.44 3.52
CA LEU A 671 -10.69 -1.41 2.49
C LEU A 671 -9.42 -0.96 1.72
N SER A 672 -8.28 -0.84 2.39
CA SER A 672 -7.00 -0.47 1.77
C SER A 672 -6.52 -1.48 0.73
N ALA A 673 -6.65 -2.78 1.01
CA ALA A 673 -6.24 -3.83 0.09
C ALA A 673 -7.06 -3.76 -1.20
N PHE A 674 -8.38 -3.58 -1.07
CA PHE A 674 -9.26 -3.42 -2.21
C PHE A 674 -9.05 -2.13 -2.99
N ALA A 675 -8.82 -1.01 -2.29
CA ALA A 675 -8.48 0.25 -2.93
C ALA A 675 -7.22 0.09 -3.79
N SER A 676 -6.16 -0.54 -3.26
CA SER A 676 -4.92 -0.77 -4.02
C SER A 676 -5.15 -1.60 -5.28
N MET A 677 -5.91 -2.69 -5.19
CA MET A 677 -6.21 -3.55 -6.34
C MET A 677 -7.08 -2.88 -7.40
N SER A 678 -7.96 -1.96 -6.98
CA SER A 678 -8.83 -1.22 -7.89
C SER A 678 -8.10 -0.09 -8.62
N ILE A 679 -7.27 0.64 -7.88
CA ILE A 679 -6.68 1.91 -8.32
C ILE A 679 -5.34 1.67 -9.01
N GLU A 680 -4.57 0.69 -8.55
CA GLU A 680 -3.17 0.48 -8.94
C GLU A 680 -2.99 -0.81 -9.76
N LYS A 681 -4.01 -1.14 -10.57
CA LYS A 681 -4.05 -2.36 -11.40
C LYS A 681 -2.81 -2.51 -12.26
N SER A 682 -2.44 -1.48 -13.01
CA SER A 682 -1.28 -1.50 -13.90
C SER A 682 0.01 -1.73 -13.11
N PHE A 683 0.18 -1.00 -12.00
CA PHE A 683 1.34 -1.14 -11.14
C PHE A 683 1.48 -2.56 -10.57
N ILE A 684 0.38 -3.16 -10.08
CA ILE A 684 0.38 -4.54 -9.54
C ILE A 684 0.67 -5.57 -10.65
N HIS A 685 0.19 -5.33 -11.88
CA HIS A 685 0.47 -6.18 -13.03
C HIS A 685 1.94 -6.18 -13.45
N ASP A 686 2.63 -5.06 -13.25
CA ASP A 686 4.05 -4.88 -13.61
C ASP A 686 5.03 -5.45 -12.56
N ILE A 687 4.54 -5.99 -11.43
CA ILE A 687 5.41 -6.58 -10.39
C ILE A 687 5.90 -7.96 -10.82
N ASP A 688 7.22 -8.11 -10.96
CA ASP A 688 7.86 -9.40 -11.25
C ASP A 688 7.61 -10.42 -10.13
N ASP A 689 7.34 -11.67 -10.53
CA ASP A 689 7.09 -12.81 -9.65
C ASP A 689 6.00 -12.55 -8.58
N PHE A 690 5.00 -11.71 -8.91
CA PHE A 690 3.95 -11.27 -7.99
C PHE A 690 3.30 -12.42 -7.22
N ASP A 691 2.79 -13.43 -7.93
CA ASP A 691 2.11 -14.58 -7.32
C ASP A 691 3.02 -15.30 -6.31
N HIS A 692 4.31 -15.46 -6.63
CA HIS A 692 5.26 -16.10 -5.73
C HIS A 692 5.48 -15.28 -4.47
N LYS A 693 5.67 -13.95 -4.62
CA LYS A 693 5.82 -13.02 -3.49
C LYS A 693 4.58 -13.03 -2.59
N VAL A 694 3.39 -13.03 -3.17
CA VAL A 694 2.12 -13.06 -2.40
C VAL A 694 2.02 -14.34 -1.60
N ILE A 695 2.32 -15.49 -2.22
CA ILE A 695 2.29 -16.79 -1.56
C ILE A 695 3.32 -16.85 -0.43
N ASP A 696 4.51 -16.27 -0.60
CA ASP A 696 5.54 -16.24 0.44
C ASP A 696 5.13 -15.35 1.62
N PHE A 697 4.57 -14.17 1.36
CA PHE A 697 3.98 -13.30 2.39
C PHE A 697 2.85 -14.02 3.15
N PHE A 698 1.97 -14.68 2.43
CA PHE A 698 0.86 -15.44 2.99
C PHE A 698 1.33 -16.61 3.86
N ALA A 699 2.32 -17.37 3.38
CA ALA A 699 2.91 -18.50 4.12
C ALA A 699 3.60 -18.03 5.42
N ALA A 700 4.22 -16.85 5.41
CA ALA A 700 4.94 -16.29 6.56
C ALA A 700 4.00 -15.88 7.71
N LYS A 701 2.80 -15.35 7.42
CA LYS A 701 1.85 -14.85 8.45
C LYS A 701 1.41 -15.94 9.44
N THR A 702 1.17 -17.15 8.97
CA THR A 702 0.61 -18.26 9.78
C THR A 702 1.51 -19.49 9.83
N LYS A 703 2.78 -19.38 9.38
CA LYS A 703 3.76 -20.48 9.31
C LYS A 703 3.20 -21.73 8.61
N ARG A 704 2.49 -21.53 7.49
CA ARG A 704 1.88 -22.63 6.72
C ARG A 704 2.98 -23.40 5.97
N LEU A 705 3.46 -24.48 6.60
CA LEU A 705 4.51 -25.35 6.06
C LEU A 705 4.15 -25.93 4.68
N ASP A 706 2.85 -25.99 4.34
CA ASP A 706 2.32 -26.48 3.07
C ASP A 706 2.66 -25.61 1.85
N PHE A 707 3.24 -24.43 2.06
CA PHE A 707 3.68 -23.49 1.01
C PHE A 707 5.19 -23.22 0.99
N VAL A 708 5.93 -23.77 1.96
CA VAL A 708 7.37 -23.54 2.13
C VAL A 708 8.17 -24.68 1.51
N LEU A 709 8.99 -24.36 0.51
CA LEU A 709 9.89 -25.33 -0.10
C LEU A 709 11.00 -25.72 0.90
N ARG A 710 11.17 -27.01 1.14
CA ARG A 710 12.27 -27.55 1.95
C ARG A 710 13.56 -27.53 1.13
N LYS A 711 14.66 -27.07 1.74
CA LYS A 711 16.00 -27.18 1.16
C LYS A 711 16.36 -28.67 1.06
N VAL A 712 16.73 -29.10 -0.15
CA VAL A 712 17.08 -30.48 -0.51
C VAL A 712 18.59 -30.65 -0.54
#